data_AF-D8QB16-F1
#
_entry.id   AF-D8QB16-F1
#
_cell.length_a   1.000
_cell.length_b   1.000
_cell.length_c   1.000
_cell.angle_alpha   90.00
_cell.angle_beta   90.00
_cell.angle_gamma   90.00
#
_symmetry.space_group_name_H-M   'P 1'
#
loop_
_entity.id
_entity.type
_entity.pdbx_description
1 polymer ?
#
loop_
_entity_poly.entity_id
_entity_poly.type
_entity_poly.pdbx_seq_one_letter_code
_entity_poly.pdbx_strand_id
1 'polypeptide(L)'
;MLLVPNSHAFSMRKESVQRFLKNLRDVIELRQTELPTYEPTSKDESTQWRDFVRALKISNYLHYPLTMIDTFRADDANRCLRARLEYIFCEGRHTLLQNASGSGKTSLLFEGLRHRWGLYFVGAVDTWAIGSCDIYRLIKFLADERNYGRPQSHASRIEALRIPLLVRLLAFEAYAQIIDISHASTEDYQFWLLLQGCGQHYLEFGDEYALLSNNIYFDKSLDISAEIDKAMTRIRVLTNDPEFHFYCVVDEAQVLARDVHPLESDTFAPFSPHRDLSQSWEQYRWLTLIMSGTIVPFKHYIGSGYRVTSATGFFDPPQAASYIRRFLPPVISSSESGKTLVRRAGAWVHGRHRFAGAFIALVLEKGLDAPHSLFNNYIFTMAGFKPLDAHDLVEQEETAVCAFNIPFPPLDTLNAYSDPAVLRAMYHVVFKYLVTGTCTHVFDTNYIALVENAAGRFCDDDASQIIVDEPLCIVSAANWLCDSTSRGLLNLDLEQNGGDPSISSIREYSALLLAYALSDPRPLKAVVQNPDPARLWTTGTVELVELHRSLDGASCVFYPFRYQHLTSNRATDCASYGDVLAWLSHERTSPFCLLPDGRSLLFALKLSDGSFCWAVAQTMSKVSDDLSQCFHPPDDSEKDASHAIALLSQIPVPCKTLGAPPILRIAISPTTDAMASDGPVMDRSRLETLAAAINLQDVLHRIVAHVVRIAEPHAPAASELVSPGAPLGPPTTSKHKAAIPRRTKERSSKSSQQTRHDLRPRQKAISPPTGPITRSMRAKSAAARRSKSPTRTGKRSYADKTDVGPQKQLKRPRTIT
;
A
#
# COMPACT_ATOMS: atom_id res chain seq x y z
N MET A 1 37.97 -12.46 46.84
CA MET A 1 38.35 -13.82 46.46
C MET A 1 38.30 -13.88 44.93
N LEU A 2 39.45 -13.69 44.28
CA LEU A 2 39.57 -13.61 42.82
C LEU A 2 39.42 -15.02 42.25
N LEU A 3 38.33 -15.26 41.51
CA LEU A 3 38.08 -16.52 40.80
C LEU A 3 39.16 -16.70 39.72
N VAL A 4 39.98 -17.74 39.87
CA VAL A 4 40.87 -18.22 38.82
C VAL A 4 40.00 -18.60 37.60
N PRO A 5 40.32 -18.17 36.37
CA PRO A 5 39.55 -18.54 35.20
C PRO A 5 39.58 -20.08 35.02
N ASN A 6 38.41 -20.71 35.09
CA ASN A 6 38.25 -22.16 34.91
C ASN A 6 38.71 -22.57 33.49
N SER A 7 39.82 -23.30 33.39
CA SER A 7 40.33 -23.89 32.13
C SER A 7 39.28 -24.75 31.41
N HIS A 8 38.35 -25.34 32.17
CA HIS A 8 37.23 -26.13 31.65
C HIS A 8 36.27 -25.32 30.76
N ALA A 9 36.13 -24.01 31.00
CA ALA A 9 35.25 -23.16 30.21
C ALA A 9 35.83 -22.86 28.81
N PHE A 10 37.15 -22.96 28.63
CA PHE A 10 37.82 -22.77 27.33
C PHE A 10 37.71 -24.01 26.44
N SER A 11 37.82 -25.22 27.01
CA SER A 11 37.65 -26.48 26.26
C SER A 11 36.26 -26.58 25.62
N MET A 12 35.21 -26.28 26.40
CA MET A 12 33.81 -26.36 25.92
C MET A 12 33.50 -25.42 24.75
N ARG A 13 34.24 -24.31 24.60
CA ARG A 13 34.01 -23.33 23.52
C ARG A 13 34.61 -23.78 22.19
N LYS A 14 35.84 -24.31 22.21
CA LYS A 14 36.44 -24.93 21.01
C LYS A 14 35.61 -26.12 20.55
N GLU A 15 35.12 -26.92 21.49
CA GLU A 15 34.21 -28.04 21.19
C GLU A 15 32.91 -27.58 20.53
N SER A 16 32.35 -26.43 20.95
CA SER A 16 31.12 -25.90 20.35
C SER A 16 31.30 -25.44 18.91
N VAL A 17 32.41 -24.73 18.61
CA VAL A 17 32.76 -24.34 17.22
C VAL A 17 32.96 -25.59 16.36
N GLN A 18 33.74 -26.56 16.84
CA GLN A 18 34.02 -27.78 16.10
C GLN A 18 32.77 -28.62 15.88
N ARG A 19 31.86 -28.68 16.86
CA ARG A 19 30.56 -29.35 16.72
C ARG A 19 29.70 -28.71 15.65
N PHE A 20 29.55 -27.38 15.70
CA PHE A 20 28.79 -26.63 14.68
C PHE A 20 29.36 -26.88 13.27
N LEU A 21 30.68 -26.71 13.10
CA LEU A 21 31.32 -26.92 11.79
C LEU A 21 31.21 -28.37 11.32
N LYS A 22 31.29 -29.34 12.23
CA LYS A 22 31.08 -30.75 11.89
C LYS A 22 29.65 -30.98 11.39
N ASN A 23 28.64 -30.58 12.17
CA ASN A 23 27.24 -30.73 11.79
C ASN A 23 26.94 -30.05 10.45
N LEU A 24 27.48 -28.84 10.24
CA LEU A 24 27.33 -28.12 8.99
C LEU A 24 27.96 -28.88 7.81
N ARG A 25 29.17 -29.44 7.98
CA ARG A 25 29.82 -30.26 6.94
C ARG A 25 29.00 -31.51 6.62
N ASP A 26 28.51 -32.21 7.63
CA ASP A 26 27.67 -33.40 7.46
C ASP A 26 26.43 -33.06 6.59
N VAL A 27 25.79 -31.91 6.83
CA VAL A 27 24.67 -31.40 6.01
C VAL A 27 25.11 -31.06 4.57
N ILE A 28 26.25 -30.40 4.40
CA ILE A 28 26.74 -29.99 3.07
C ILE A 28 27.12 -31.21 2.22
N GLU A 29 27.78 -32.20 2.83
CA GLU A 29 28.16 -33.46 2.17
C GLU A 29 26.94 -34.27 1.72
N LEU A 30 25.85 -34.25 2.50
CA LEU A 30 24.58 -34.88 2.12
C LEU A 30 23.90 -34.21 0.92
N ARG A 31 24.32 -32.98 0.56
CA ARG A 31 23.75 -32.17 -0.55
C ARG A 31 22.22 -32.16 -0.55
N GLN A 32 21.60 -31.97 0.61
CA GLN A 32 20.17 -31.69 0.70
C GLN A 32 19.89 -30.24 0.28
N THR A 33 19.99 -29.98 -1.03
CA THR A 33 19.91 -28.63 -1.60
C THR A 33 18.49 -28.07 -1.67
N GLU A 34 17.49 -28.91 -1.45
CA GLU A 34 16.08 -28.56 -1.59
C GLU A 34 15.34 -28.70 -0.26
N LEU A 35 14.50 -27.71 0.01
CA LEU A 35 13.46 -27.86 1.02
C LEU A 35 12.41 -28.87 0.53
N PRO A 36 11.75 -29.60 1.45
CA PRO A 36 10.67 -30.50 1.07
C PRO A 36 9.60 -29.75 0.27
N THR A 37 8.94 -30.42 -0.67
CA THR A 37 7.78 -29.82 -1.35
C THR A 37 6.62 -29.69 -0.38
N TYR A 38 5.88 -28.59 -0.46
CA TYR A 38 4.69 -28.36 0.34
C TYR A 38 3.59 -29.34 -0.03
N GLU A 39 3.06 -29.99 1.01
CA GLU A 39 1.88 -30.84 0.91
C GLU A 39 0.80 -30.27 1.84
N PRO A 40 -0.43 -30.03 1.32
CA PRO A 40 -1.53 -29.56 2.13
C PRO A 40 -1.82 -30.50 3.30
N THR A 41 -2.07 -29.94 4.50
CA THR A 41 -2.30 -30.73 5.72
C THR A 41 -3.73 -31.26 5.84
N SER A 42 -4.68 -30.72 5.05
CA SER A 42 -6.08 -31.09 5.14
C SER A 42 -6.32 -32.51 4.61
N LYS A 43 -6.83 -33.40 5.47
CA LYS A 43 -7.11 -34.80 5.11
C LYS A 43 -8.31 -34.95 4.19
N ASP A 44 -9.20 -33.95 4.17
CA ASP A 44 -10.47 -33.99 3.46
C ASP A 44 -10.35 -33.52 2.00
N GLU A 45 -9.19 -32.97 1.62
CA GLU A 45 -8.97 -32.47 0.26
C GLU A 45 -8.85 -33.60 -0.77
N SER A 46 -9.43 -33.37 -1.96
CA SER A 46 -9.36 -34.29 -3.08
C SER A 46 -7.92 -34.61 -3.49
N THR A 47 -7.66 -35.85 -3.91
CA THR A 47 -6.34 -36.27 -4.41
C THR A 47 -5.87 -35.39 -5.57
N GLN A 48 -6.79 -34.94 -6.43
CA GLN A 48 -6.48 -34.04 -7.55
C GLN A 48 -5.90 -32.70 -7.10
N TRP A 49 -6.41 -32.14 -6.01
CA TRP A 49 -5.88 -30.88 -5.46
C TRP A 49 -4.47 -31.06 -4.89
N ARG A 50 -4.22 -32.13 -4.12
CA ARG A 50 -2.89 -32.42 -3.58
C ARG A 50 -1.87 -32.67 -4.70
N ASP A 51 -2.26 -33.39 -5.74
CA ASP A 51 -1.41 -33.64 -6.89
C ASP A 51 -1.10 -32.35 -7.65
N PHE A 52 -2.08 -31.45 -7.80
CA PHE A 52 -1.87 -30.12 -8.35
C PHE A 52 -0.89 -29.29 -7.51
N VAL A 53 -1.08 -29.20 -6.18
CA VAL A 53 -0.18 -28.46 -5.29
C VAL A 53 1.23 -29.02 -5.33
N ARG A 54 1.40 -30.35 -5.32
CA ARG A 54 2.71 -31.00 -5.48
C ARG A 54 3.36 -30.63 -6.81
N ALA A 55 2.59 -30.54 -7.89
CA ALA A 55 3.09 -30.15 -9.21
C ALA A 55 3.58 -28.68 -9.27
N LEU A 56 3.14 -27.81 -8.35
CA LEU A 56 3.65 -26.43 -8.24
C LEU A 56 5.08 -26.37 -7.69
N LYS A 57 5.57 -27.44 -7.04
CA LYS A 57 6.92 -27.53 -6.45
C LYS A 57 7.25 -26.40 -5.47
N ILE A 58 6.26 -25.93 -4.72
CA ILE A 58 6.42 -24.89 -3.70
C ILE A 58 7.23 -25.46 -2.55
N SER A 59 8.23 -24.73 -2.07
CA SER A 59 9.02 -25.17 -0.92
C SER A 59 8.20 -25.12 0.38
N ASN A 60 8.32 -26.16 1.19
CA ASN A 60 7.78 -26.26 2.53
C ASN A 60 8.85 -25.89 3.56
N TYR A 61 8.52 -25.00 4.48
CA TYR A 61 9.36 -24.73 5.62
C TYR A 61 8.51 -24.60 6.86
N LEU A 62 8.78 -25.45 7.86
CA LEU A 62 8.03 -25.54 9.10
C LEU A 62 6.50 -25.65 8.90
N HIS A 63 6.10 -26.45 7.90
CA HIS A 63 4.70 -26.67 7.51
C HIS A 63 4.00 -25.49 6.81
N TYR A 64 4.76 -24.47 6.40
CA TYR A 64 4.24 -23.34 5.64
C TYR A 64 4.71 -23.37 4.18
N PRO A 65 3.83 -23.01 3.22
CA PRO A 65 4.24 -22.84 1.83
C PRO A 65 5.04 -21.54 1.68
N LEU A 66 6.31 -21.63 1.31
CA LEU A 66 7.21 -20.47 1.12
C LEU A 66 6.98 -19.75 -0.21
N THR A 67 5.74 -19.31 -0.45
CA THR A 67 5.33 -18.59 -1.67
C THR A 67 6.14 -17.31 -1.91
N MET A 68 6.72 -16.73 -0.86
CA MET A 68 7.58 -15.54 -0.96
C MET A 68 8.87 -15.81 -1.76
N ILE A 69 9.46 -17.01 -1.69
CA ILE A 69 10.67 -17.34 -2.47
C ILE A 69 10.31 -17.56 -3.94
N ASP A 70 9.09 -18.03 -4.22
CA ASP A 70 8.61 -18.30 -5.57
C ASP A 70 8.04 -17.06 -6.28
N THR A 71 7.92 -15.93 -5.58
CA THR A 71 7.24 -14.72 -6.09
C THR A 71 7.81 -14.23 -7.42
N PHE A 72 9.14 -14.30 -7.60
CA PHE A 72 9.83 -13.80 -8.79
C PHE A 72 10.29 -14.89 -9.77
N ARG A 73 10.19 -16.18 -9.41
CA ARG A 73 10.74 -17.31 -10.20
C ARG A 73 10.11 -17.48 -11.58
N ALA A 74 8.81 -17.21 -11.71
CA ALA A 74 8.12 -17.37 -12.99
C ALA A 74 8.43 -16.23 -13.99
N ASP A 75 9.22 -15.25 -13.58
CA ASP A 75 9.55 -14.03 -14.31
C ASP A 75 11.06 -13.94 -14.59
N ASP A 76 11.79 -15.06 -14.68
CA ASP A 76 13.25 -15.08 -14.94
C ASP A 76 13.68 -14.30 -16.21
N ALA A 77 12.76 -14.06 -17.15
CA ALA A 77 12.95 -13.24 -18.34
C ALA A 77 12.66 -11.73 -18.13
N ASN A 78 12.26 -11.32 -16.94
CA ASN A 78 11.83 -9.97 -16.62
C ASN A 78 13.05 -9.06 -16.49
N ARG A 79 13.35 -8.31 -17.56
CA ARG A 79 14.43 -7.32 -17.58
C ARG A 79 14.33 -6.31 -16.44
N CYS A 80 13.11 -5.99 -15.99
CA CYS A 80 12.91 -5.07 -14.88
C CYS A 80 13.40 -5.66 -13.55
N LEU A 81 13.17 -6.95 -13.30
CA LEU A 81 13.67 -7.63 -12.09
C LEU A 81 15.20 -7.62 -12.08
N ARG A 82 15.84 -7.99 -13.20
CA ARG A 82 17.32 -7.98 -13.31
C ARG A 82 17.91 -6.60 -13.08
N ALA A 83 17.33 -5.57 -13.70
CA ALA A 83 17.75 -4.19 -13.49
C ALA A 83 17.65 -3.76 -12.02
N ARG A 84 16.57 -4.14 -11.31
CA ARG A 84 16.43 -3.88 -9.87
C ARG A 84 17.48 -4.62 -9.05
N LEU A 85 17.74 -5.90 -9.34
CA LEU A 85 18.75 -6.70 -8.65
C LEU A 85 20.16 -6.15 -8.87
N GLU A 86 20.50 -5.70 -10.08
CA GLU A 86 21.76 -5.02 -10.39
C GLU A 86 21.88 -3.67 -9.66
N TYR A 87 20.77 -2.95 -9.52
CA TYR A 87 20.75 -1.69 -8.81
C TYR A 87 20.97 -1.86 -7.29
N ILE A 88 20.33 -2.86 -6.68
CA ILE A 88 20.41 -3.14 -5.23
C ILE A 88 21.76 -3.77 -4.85
N PHE A 89 22.19 -4.78 -5.60
CA PHE A 89 23.43 -5.53 -5.36
C PHE A 89 24.53 -5.00 -6.29
N CYS A 90 25.05 -3.84 -5.92
CA CYS A 90 26.08 -3.15 -6.65
C CYS A 90 27.35 -3.11 -5.79
N GLU A 91 28.33 -3.91 -6.21
CA GLU A 91 29.60 -4.09 -5.53
C GLU A 91 30.26 -2.77 -5.13
N GLY A 92 30.76 -2.70 -3.90
CA GLY A 92 31.45 -1.53 -3.35
C GLY A 92 30.53 -0.37 -2.99
N ARG A 93 29.21 -0.49 -3.20
CA ARG A 93 28.24 0.56 -2.87
C ARG A 93 27.10 0.01 -2.02
N HIS A 94 27.16 0.34 -0.73
CA HIS A 94 26.14 -0.07 0.23
C HIS A 94 24.75 0.47 -0.13
N THR A 95 23.73 -0.30 0.21
CA THR A 95 22.33 -0.02 -0.15
C THR A 95 21.43 -0.04 1.10
N LEU A 96 20.53 0.94 1.18
CA LEU A 96 19.36 0.95 2.07
C LEU A 96 18.13 0.65 1.21
N LEU A 97 17.58 -0.55 1.36
CA LEU A 97 16.34 -0.97 0.69
C LEU A 97 15.16 -0.72 1.64
N GLN A 98 14.39 0.33 1.38
CA GLN A 98 13.26 0.72 2.24
C GLN A 98 11.95 0.73 1.47
N ASN A 99 10.92 0.08 2.04
CA ASN A 99 9.54 0.20 1.56
C ASN A 99 8.60 -0.44 2.59
N ALA A 100 7.30 -0.25 2.41
CA ALA A 100 6.26 -0.75 3.29
C ALA A 100 6.41 -2.26 3.58
N SER A 101 5.93 -2.69 4.76
CA SER A 101 5.93 -4.10 5.11
C SER A 101 5.11 -4.90 4.10
N GLY A 102 5.66 -5.99 3.58
CA GLY A 102 5.03 -6.84 2.57
C GLY A 102 5.27 -6.43 1.11
N SER A 103 6.07 -5.41 0.84
CA SER A 103 6.41 -4.98 -0.53
C SER A 103 7.34 -5.92 -1.30
N GLY A 104 7.72 -7.08 -0.74
CA GLY A 104 8.61 -8.08 -1.36
C GLY A 104 10.11 -7.82 -1.21
N LYS A 105 10.54 -6.98 -0.25
CA LYS A 105 11.96 -6.78 0.08
C LYS A 105 12.69 -8.10 0.29
N THR A 106 12.21 -8.93 1.21
CA THR A 106 12.78 -10.26 1.54
C THR A 106 12.89 -11.14 0.30
N SER A 107 11.81 -11.27 -0.49
CA SER A 107 11.81 -12.03 -1.74
C SER A 107 12.87 -11.55 -2.72
N LEU A 108 13.05 -10.23 -2.84
CA LEU A 108 14.03 -9.63 -3.76
C LEU A 108 15.47 -9.82 -3.26
N LEU A 109 15.68 -9.76 -1.95
CA LEU A 109 16.97 -10.05 -1.33
C LEU A 109 17.36 -11.52 -1.51
N PHE A 110 16.41 -12.45 -1.30
CA PHE A 110 16.61 -13.86 -1.59
C PHE A 110 16.96 -14.07 -3.06
N GLU A 111 16.19 -13.48 -3.97
CA GLU A 111 16.45 -13.61 -5.40
C GLU A 111 17.83 -13.07 -5.79
N GLY A 112 18.27 -11.93 -5.23
CA GLY A 112 19.61 -11.43 -5.47
C GLY A 112 20.73 -12.32 -4.93
N LEU A 113 20.53 -12.94 -3.77
CA LEU A 113 21.47 -13.89 -3.17
C LEU A 113 21.47 -15.28 -3.83
N ARG A 114 20.46 -15.62 -4.61
CA ARG A 114 20.47 -16.84 -5.45
C ARG A 114 21.43 -16.76 -6.64
N HIS A 115 21.89 -15.55 -6.98
CA HIS A 115 22.81 -15.32 -8.09
C HIS A 115 24.16 -14.77 -7.65
N ARG A 116 24.38 -14.56 -6.34
CA ARG A 116 25.56 -13.89 -5.80
C ARG A 116 25.94 -14.46 -4.45
N TRP A 117 27.24 -14.59 -4.19
CA TRP A 117 27.72 -14.99 -2.87
C TRP A 117 27.39 -13.91 -1.85
N GLY A 118 26.74 -14.32 -0.77
CA GLY A 118 26.39 -13.39 0.27
C GLY A 118 25.98 -14.02 1.58
N LEU A 119 25.96 -13.18 2.61
CA LEU A 119 25.67 -13.53 3.99
C LEU A 119 24.30 -12.94 4.34
N TYR A 120 23.37 -13.79 4.76
CA TYR A 120 22.01 -13.39 5.06
C TYR A 120 21.76 -13.33 6.57
N PHE A 121 21.35 -12.16 7.03
CA PHE A 121 20.99 -11.87 8.41
C PHE A 121 19.61 -11.25 8.49
N VAL A 122 18.95 -11.39 9.65
CA VAL A 122 17.68 -10.73 9.94
C VAL A 122 17.79 -9.92 11.23
N GLY A 123 17.14 -8.77 11.27
CA GLY A 123 17.04 -7.93 12.45
C GLY A 123 16.20 -8.59 13.55
N ALA A 124 15.18 -9.36 13.16
CA ALA A 124 14.50 -10.31 14.01
C ALA A 124 13.86 -11.40 13.14
N VAL A 125 13.77 -12.59 13.70
CA VAL A 125 13.05 -13.69 13.07
C VAL A 125 11.53 -13.44 13.22
N ASP A 126 10.81 -13.49 12.09
CA ASP A 126 9.37 -13.27 12.04
C ASP A 126 8.57 -14.57 12.22
N THR A 127 7.27 -14.55 11.93
CA THR A 127 6.40 -15.74 12.04
C THR A 127 6.76 -16.87 11.07
N TRP A 128 7.55 -16.58 10.03
CA TRP A 128 8.03 -17.58 9.07
C TRP A 128 9.29 -18.27 9.54
N ALA A 129 9.87 -17.85 10.66
CA ALA A 129 11.10 -18.38 11.23
C ALA A 129 12.31 -18.34 10.26
N ILE A 130 12.34 -17.36 9.35
CA ILE A 130 13.41 -17.21 8.37
C ILE A 130 14.59 -16.46 9.01
N GLY A 131 15.80 -17.01 8.84
CA GLY A 131 17.05 -16.46 9.34
C GLY A 131 17.41 -16.92 10.76
N SER A 132 18.48 -16.32 11.29
CA SER A 132 18.95 -16.54 12.66
C SER A 132 18.66 -15.33 13.54
N CYS A 133 18.44 -15.56 14.83
CA CYS A 133 18.37 -14.54 15.86
C CYS A 133 19.77 -14.10 16.39
N ASP A 134 20.86 -14.45 15.71
CA ASP A 134 22.25 -14.17 16.13
C ASP A 134 22.49 -12.68 16.43
N ILE A 135 22.19 -11.79 15.49
CA ILE A 135 22.32 -10.34 15.66
C ILE A 135 21.38 -9.81 16.74
N TYR A 136 20.10 -10.21 16.68
CA TYR A 136 19.07 -9.73 17.60
C TYR A 136 19.40 -10.05 19.06
N ARG A 137 19.77 -11.31 19.34
CA ARG A 137 20.14 -11.77 20.69
C ARG A 137 21.39 -11.05 21.17
N LEU A 138 22.40 -10.91 20.30
CA LEU A 138 23.61 -10.18 20.64
C LEU A 138 23.32 -8.72 21.01
N ILE A 139 22.53 -8.01 20.20
CA ILE A 139 22.13 -6.63 20.51
C ILE A 139 21.37 -6.53 21.82
N LYS A 140 20.47 -7.48 22.13
CA LYS A 140 19.82 -7.55 23.43
C LYS A 140 20.80 -7.75 24.58
N PHE A 141 21.82 -8.59 24.40
CA PHE A 141 22.87 -8.76 25.41
C PHE A 141 23.72 -7.49 25.59
N LEU A 142 23.98 -6.75 24.52
CA LEU A 142 24.72 -5.48 24.57
C LEU A 142 23.89 -4.34 25.18
N ALA A 143 22.56 -4.37 25.04
CA ALA A 143 21.64 -3.38 25.58
C ALA A 143 21.33 -3.58 27.07
N ASP A 144 21.41 -4.81 27.59
CA ASP A 144 21.08 -5.11 28.98
C ASP A 144 22.25 -4.81 29.94
N GLU A 145 22.32 -3.58 30.44
CA GLU A 145 23.33 -3.14 31.42
C GLU A 145 23.29 -3.94 32.73
N ARG A 146 22.12 -4.48 33.10
CA ARG A 146 21.91 -5.16 34.39
C ARG A 146 22.61 -6.51 34.45
N ASN A 147 22.81 -7.17 33.31
CA ASN A 147 23.39 -8.52 33.28
C ASN A 147 24.93 -8.53 33.39
N TYR A 148 25.60 -7.40 33.12
CA TYR A 148 27.06 -7.40 32.95
C TYR A 148 27.84 -6.39 33.79
N GLY A 149 27.18 -5.55 34.58
CA GLY A 149 27.80 -4.79 35.67
C GLY A 149 28.86 -3.76 35.27
N ARG A 150 29.06 -3.49 33.96
CA ARG A 150 29.88 -2.39 33.46
C ARG A 150 29.31 -1.84 32.14
N PRO A 151 29.24 -0.50 31.98
CA PRO A 151 28.99 0.11 30.69
C PRO A 151 30.11 -0.31 29.73
N GLN A 152 29.74 -0.87 28.59
CA GLN A 152 30.70 -1.20 27.55
C GLN A 152 31.12 0.06 26.81
N SER A 153 32.41 0.19 26.52
CA SER A 153 32.88 1.24 25.63
C SER A 153 32.25 1.06 24.23
N HIS A 154 32.00 2.16 23.52
CA HIS A 154 31.50 2.10 22.15
C HIS A 154 32.37 1.17 21.27
N ALA A 155 33.70 1.24 21.40
CA ALA A 155 34.63 0.37 20.68
C ALA A 155 34.43 -1.12 20.98
N SER A 156 34.21 -1.48 22.25
CA SER A 156 33.94 -2.87 22.64
C SER A 156 32.62 -3.39 22.07
N ARG A 157 31.59 -2.53 22.01
CA ARG A 157 30.31 -2.90 21.39
C ARG A 157 30.46 -3.11 19.89
N ILE A 158 31.14 -2.19 19.20
CA ILE A 158 31.44 -2.29 17.76
C ILE A 158 32.23 -3.56 17.46
N GLU A 159 33.20 -3.93 18.30
CA GLU A 159 33.94 -5.18 18.15
C GLU A 159 33.04 -6.42 18.35
N ALA A 160 32.17 -6.42 19.37
CA ALA A 160 31.25 -7.52 19.61
C ALA A 160 30.28 -7.72 18.43
N LEU A 161 29.80 -6.65 17.80
CA LEU A 161 28.91 -6.71 16.63
C LEU A 161 29.54 -7.37 15.39
N ARG A 162 30.86 -7.64 15.40
CA ARG A 162 31.56 -8.43 14.35
C ARG A 162 31.42 -9.94 14.53
N ILE A 163 30.96 -10.41 15.69
CA ILE A 163 30.86 -11.84 15.99
C ILE A 163 29.91 -12.59 15.04
N PRO A 164 28.68 -12.12 14.74
CA PRO A 164 27.81 -12.81 13.79
C PRO A 164 28.44 -12.91 12.39
N LEU A 165 29.18 -11.88 11.96
CA LEU A 165 29.93 -11.89 10.71
C LEU A 165 31.01 -12.99 10.72
N LEU A 166 31.83 -13.06 11.77
CA LEU A 166 32.84 -14.12 11.93
C LEU A 166 32.19 -15.51 11.85
N VAL A 167 31.08 -15.73 12.56
CA VAL A 167 30.35 -17.01 12.54
C VAL A 167 29.93 -17.40 11.13
N ARG A 168 29.39 -16.47 10.33
CA ARG A 168 28.99 -16.75 8.94
C ARG A 168 30.18 -17.01 8.02
N LEU A 169 31.30 -16.32 8.24
CA LEU A 169 32.53 -16.58 7.48
C LEU A 169 33.11 -17.96 7.76
N LEU A 170 33.11 -18.41 9.03
CA LEU A 170 33.54 -19.76 9.38
C LEU A 170 32.62 -20.82 8.77
N ALA A 171 31.31 -20.56 8.75
CA ALA A 171 30.34 -21.43 8.08
C ALA A 171 30.57 -21.50 6.56
N PHE A 172 30.80 -20.35 5.92
CA PHE A 172 31.09 -20.29 4.48
C PHE A 172 32.43 -20.95 4.14
N GLU A 173 33.45 -20.79 4.99
CA GLU A 173 34.73 -21.47 4.81
C GLU A 173 34.54 -23.00 4.80
N ALA A 174 33.75 -23.54 5.72
CA ALA A 174 33.41 -24.97 5.72
C ALA A 174 32.63 -25.38 4.45
N TYR A 175 31.75 -24.49 3.95
CA TYR A 175 31.05 -24.68 2.68
C TYR A 175 32.01 -24.74 1.48
N ALA A 176 32.93 -23.77 1.38
CA ALA A 176 33.92 -23.69 0.31
C ALA A 176 35.00 -24.79 0.36
N GLN A 177 35.13 -25.51 1.48
CA GLN A 177 35.98 -26.71 1.58
C GLN A 177 35.36 -27.93 0.89
N ILE A 178 34.03 -27.97 0.75
CA ILE A 178 33.31 -29.12 0.19
C ILE A 178 32.79 -28.81 -1.22
N ILE A 179 32.34 -27.58 -1.46
CA ILE A 179 31.77 -27.14 -2.72
C ILE A 179 32.83 -26.37 -3.51
N ASP A 180 33.04 -26.74 -4.78
CA ASP A 180 33.93 -26.00 -5.68
C ASP A 180 33.28 -24.68 -6.10
N ILE A 181 33.60 -23.63 -5.34
CA ILE A 181 33.08 -22.28 -5.55
C ILE A 181 33.45 -21.70 -6.93
N SER A 182 34.56 -22.15 -7.53
CA SER A 182 35.02 -21.66 -8.83
C SER A 182 34.09 -22.06 -9.97
N HIS A 183 33.33 -23.14 -9.78
CA HIS A 183 32.40 -23.69 -10.78
C HIS A 183 30.98 -23.87 -10.21
N ALA A 184 30.62 -23.06 -9.21
CA ALA A 184 29.34 -23.19 -8.51
C ALA A 184 28.13 -22.99 -9.44
N SER A 185 27.14 -23.87 -9.31
CA SER A 185 25.85 -23.75 -10.01
C SER A 185 24.89 -22.81 -9.26
N THR A 186 23.79 -22.42 -9.89
CA THR A 186 22.68 -21.71 -9.21
C THR A 186 22.12 -22.48 -8.02
N GLU A 187 22.19 -23.82 -8.04
CA GLU A 187 21.76 -24.66 -6.91
C GLU A 187 22.71 -24.53 -5.72
N ASP A 188 24.01 -24.33 -5.95
CA ASP A 188 24.98 -24.10 -4.87
C ASP A 188 24.72 -22.75 -4.17
N TYR A 189 24.50 -21.66 -4.94
CA TYR A 189 24.08 -20.37 -4.36
C TYR A 189 22.78 -20.49 -3.56
N GLN A 190 21.79 -21.18 -4.12
CA GLN A 190 20.51 -21.41 -3.45
C GLN A 190 20.69 -22.25 -2.18
N PHE A 191 21.51 -23.30 -2.21
CA PHE A 191 21.76 -24.14 -1.05
C PHE A 191 22.43 -23.33 0.07
N TRP A 192 23.44 -22.54 -0.25
CA TRP A 192 24.08 -21.64 0.72
C TRP A 192 23.10 -20.63 1.32
N LEU A 193 22.21 -20.05 0.51
CA LEU A 193 21.16 -19.16 0.99
C LEU A 193 20.19 -19.89 1.95
N LEU A 194 19.73 -21.09 1.58
CA LEU A 194 18.80 -21.87 2.39
C LEU A 194 19.42 -22.37 3.70
N LEU A 195 20.70 -22.70 3.73
CA LEU A 195 21.42 -23.03 4.97
C LEU A 195 21.41 -21.87 5.97
N GLN A 196 21.37 -20.62 5.49
CA GLN A 196 21.36 -19.43 6.33
C GLN A 196 19.94 -18.97 6.69
N GLY A 197 19.04 -18.95 5.70
CA GLY A 197 17.66 -18.48 5.84
C GLY A 197 16.70 -19.52 6.41
N CYS A 198 16.97 -20.81 6.19
CA CYS A 198 16.13 -21.93 6.64
C CYS A 198 16.93 -22.89 7.53
N GLY A 199 17.91 -22.39 8.28
CA GLY A 199 18.84 -23.19 9.06
C GLY A 199 18.17 -24.16 10.04
N GLN A 200 16.98 -23.84 10.56
CA GLN A 200 16.24 -24.75 11.45
C GLN A 200 15.78 -26.04 10.78
N HIS A 201 15.71 -26.08 9.44
CA HIS A 201 15.41 -27.31 8.70
C HIS A 201 16.64 -28.22 8.60
N TYR A 202 17.83 -27.63 8.52
CA TYR A 202 19.06 -28.35 8.21
C TYR A 202 19.90 -28.67 9.46
N LEU A 203 19.82 -27.83 10.49
CA LEU A 203 20.66 -27.90 11.67
C LEU A 203 19.88 -28.48 12.85
N GLU A 204 20.50 -29.41 13.58
CA GLU A 204 19.83 -30.25 14.58
C GLU A 204 19.34 -29.44 15.79
N PHE A 205 20.10 -28.43 16.24
CA PHE A 205 19.86 -27.77 17.53
C PHE A 205 19.11 -26.43 17.42
N GLY A 206 18.32 -26.25 16.37
CA GLY A 206 17.57 -25.02 16.12
C GLY A 206 18.49 -23.91 15.59
N ASP A 207 18.59 -22.80 16.30
CA ASP A 207 19.37 -21.63 15.85
C ASP A 207 20.84 -21.70 16.26
N GLU A 208 21.60 -22.56 15.58
CA GLU A 208 23.02 -22.81 15.89
C GLU A 208 23.92 -21.60 15.66
N TYR A 209 23.61 -20.75 14.67
CA TYR A 209 24.33 -19.50 14.43
C TYR A 209 24.26 -18.57 15.64
N ALA A 210 23.08 -18.43 16.26
CA ALA A 210 22.91 -17.64 17.47
C ALA A 210 23.59 -18.26 18.69
N LEU A 211 23.52 -19.59 18.83
CA LEU A 211 24.22 -20.30 19.90
C LEU A 211 25.73 -20.10 19.82
N LEU A 212 26.30 -20.21 18.61
CA LEU A 212 27.72 -20.01 18.39
C LEU A 212 28.15 -18.57 18.64
N SER A 213 27.37 -17.60 18.16
CA SER A 213 27.62 -16.18 18.39
C SER A 213 27.67 -15.86 19.90
N ASN A 214 26.75 -16.43 20.67
CA ASN A 214 26.75 -16.28 22.13
C ASN A 214 28.01 -16.88 22.77
N ASN A 215 28.42 -18.08 22.34
CA ASN A 215 29.62 -18.73 22.87
C ASN A 215 30.90 -17.92 22.59
N ILE A 216 31.02 -17.37 21.37
CA ILE A 216 32.16 -16.52 20.98
C ILE A 216 32.16 -15.21 21.77
N TYR A 217 30.99 -14.59 21.98
CA TYR A 217 30.88 -13.34 22.75
C TYR A 217 31.43 -13.47 24.17
N PHE A 218 31.28 -14.62 24.81
CA PHE A 218 31.87 -14.85 26.14
C PHE A 218 33.38 -15.11 26.11
N ASP A 219 33.97 -15.35 24.95
CA ASP A 219 35.40 -15.56 24.76
C ASP A 219 36.16 -14.26 24.52
N LYS A 220 36.48 -13.60 25.63
CA LYS A 220 37.29 -12.37 25.64
C LYS A 220 38.74 -12.55 25.20
N SER A 221 39.20 -13.80 25.01
CA SER A 221 40.57 -14.06 24.53
C SER A 221 40.69 -13.99 23.01
N LEU A 222 39.55 -14.00 22.30
CA LEU A 222 39.51 -14.00 20.85
C LEU A 222 39.56 -12.58 20.30
N ASP A 223 40.54 -12.33 19.43
CA ASP A 223 40.58 -11.13 18.61
C ASP A 223 39.68 -11.34 17.39
N ILE A 224 38.45 -10.81 17.46
CA ILE A 224 37.40 -11.07 16.45
C ILE A 224 37.82 -10.55 15.08
N SER A 225 38.41 -9.35 15.04
CA SER A 225 38.88 -8.73 13.80
C SER A 225 39.99 -9.56 13.14
N ALA A 226 40.98 -10.01 13.92
CA ALA A 226 42.05 -10.86 13.39
C ALA A 226 41.52 -12.22 12.88
N GLU A 227 40.52 -12.80 13.53
CA GLU A 227 39.90 -14.05 13.07
C GLU A 227 39.07 -13.88 11.79
N ILE A 228 38.40 -12.73 11.61
CA ILE A 228 37.72 -12.39 10.35
C ILE A 228 38.72 -12.32 9.20
N ASP A 229 39.85 -11.63 9.39
CA ASP A 229 40.88 -11.52 8.36
C ASP A 229 41.50 -12.88 8.00
N LYS A 230 41.72 -13.73 9.00
CA LYS A 230 42.19 -15.11 8.78
C LYS A 230 41.16 -15.96 8.02
N ALA A 231 39.88 -15.89 8.38
CA ALA A 231 38.81 -16.61 7.70
C ALA A 231 38.70 -16.17 6.23
N MET A 232 38.70 -14.86 5.97
CA MET A 232 38.68 -14.33 4.60
C MET A 232 39.90 -14.74 3.79
N THR A 233 41.09 -14.76 4.41
CA THR A 233 42.30 -15.25 3.73
C THR A 233 42.14 -16.71 3.31
N ARG A 234 41.60 -17.56 4.17
CA ARG A 234 41.34 -18.98 3.85
C ARG A 234 40.27 -19.13 2.77
N ILE A 235 39.19 -18.36 2.84
CA ILE A 235 38.14 -18.36 1.81
C ILE A 235 38.74 -18.03 0.44
N ARG A 236 39.52 -16.94 0.32
CA ARG A 236 40.15 -16.55 -0.96
C ARG A 236 41.07 -17.61 -1.54
N VAL A 237 41.76 -18.37 -0.67
CA VAL A 237 42.57 -19.52 -1.10
C VAL A 237 41.68 -20.66 -1.62
N LEU A 238 40.59 -20.98 -0.91
CA LEU A 238 39.65 -22.04 -1.30
C LEU A 238 38.90 -21.72 -2.60
N THR A 239 38.56 -20.44 -2.81
CA THR A 239 37.83 -19.99 -4.01
C THR A 239 38.73 -19.65 -5.17
N ASN A 240 40.06 -19.67 -4.97
CA ASN A 240 41.06 -19.22 -5.94
C ASN A 240 40.76 -17.81 -6.50
N ASP A 241 40.21 -16.94 -5.66
CA ASP A 241 39.83 -15.57 -6.01
C ASP A 241 40.37 -14.59 -4.96
N PRO A 242 41.45 -13.83 -5.26
CA PRO A 242 42.01 -12.87 -4.31
C PRO A 242 41.08 -11.69 -4.02
N GLU A 243 40.15 -11.39 -4.94
CA GLU A 243 39.18 -10.29 -4.82
C GLU A 243 37.79 -10.81 -4.42
N PHE A 244 37.71 -12.04 -3.88
CA PHE A 244 36.44 -12.66 -3.51
C PHE A 244 35.60 -11.72 -2.65
N HIS A 245 34.36 -11.50 -3.10
CA HIS A 245 33.46 -10.47 -2.60
C HIS A 245 32.17 -11.08 -2.05
N PHE A 246 31.67 -10.51 -0.96
CA PHE A 246 30.38 -10.87 -0.38
C PHE A 246 29.39 -9.71 -0.39
N TYR A 247 28.14 -10.01 -0.73
CA TYR A 247 27.01 -9.17 -0.34
C TYR A 247 26.54 -9.57 1.05
N CYS A 248 26.42 -8.62 1.97
CA CYS A 248 25.88 -8.90 3.30
C CYS A 248 24.53 -8.20 3.47
N VAL A 249 23.50 -9.01 3.59
CA VAL A 249 22.12 -8.56 3.72
C VAL A 249 21.71 -8.59 5.19
N VAL A 250 21.20 -7.47 5.70
CA VAL A 250 20.51 -7.40 6.99
C VAL A 250 19.07 -7.03 6.74
N ASP A 251 18.18 -8.03 6.71
CA ASP A 251 16.76 -7.82 6.46
C ASP A 251 16.02 -7.36 7.73
N GLU A 252 14.98 -6.56 7.57
CA GLU A 252 14.19 -5.98 8.67
C GLU A 252 15.04 -5.32 9.79
N ALA A 253 16.10 -4.61 9.38
CA ALA A 253 17.11 -4.02 10.27
C ALA A 253 16.54 -3.02 11.27
N GLN A 254 15.41 -2.38 10.98
CA GLN A 254 14.74 -1.45 11.88
C GLN A 254 14.25 -2.13 13.17
N VAL A 255 13.97 -3.44 13.13
CA VAL A 255 13.51 -4.18 14.31
C VAL A 255 14.58 -4.20 15.41
N LEU A 256 15.85 -4.09 15.04
CA LEU A 256 16.97 -4.01 15.98
C LEU A 256 16.88 -2.81 16.93
N ALA A 257 16.27 -1.70 16.49
CA ALA A 257 16.11 -0.50 17.32
C ALA A 257 14.84 -0.52 18.17
N ARG A 258 13.81 -1.30 17.81
CA ARG A 258 12.49 -1.26 18.46
C ARG A 258 12.52 -1.72 19.90
N ASP A 259 13.32 -2.75 20.17
CA ASP A 259 13.33 -3.43 21.48
C ASP A 259 14.47 -2.95 22.38
N VAL A 260 15.25 -1.97 21.93
CA VAL A 260 16.33 -1.34 22.68
C VAL A 260 15.83 0.00 23.18
N HIS A 261 15.52 0.09 24.47
CA HIS A 261 15.20 1.37 25.08
C HIS A 261 16.37 2.33 24.88
N PRO A 262 16.15 3.59 24.46
CA PRO A 262 17.20 4.59 24.44
C PRO A 262 17.80 4.63 25.84
N LEU A 263 19.08 4.32 25.96
CA LEU A 263 19.81 4.54 27.20
C LEU A 263 19.84 6.07 27.38
N GLU A 264 18.90 6.62 28.16
CA GLU A 264 18.82 8.03 28.54
C GLU A 264 19.98 8.38 29.48
N SER A 265 21.19 8.27 28.98
CA SER A 265 22.39 8.70 29.66
C SER A 265 22.92 9.91 28.94
N ASP A 266 22.89 11.08 29.61
CA ASP A 266 23.47 12.35 29.15
C ASP A 266 24.98 12.25 28.84
N THR A 267 25.63 11.13 29.16
CA THR A 267 27.08 10.94 29.02
C THR A 267 27.53 10.13 27.81
N PHE A 268 26.63 9.42 27.11
CA PHE A 268 27.01 8.57 25.98
C PHE A 268 26.27 8.94 24.69
N ALA A 269 26.94 8.75 23.55
CA ALA A 269 26.30 8.85 22.25
C ALA A 269 25.13 7.84 22.19
N PRO A 270 23.95 8.26 21.69
CA PRO A 270 22.76 7.40 21.65
C PRO A 270 23.07 6.11 20.89
N PHE A 271 22.87 4.97 21.54
CA PHE A 271 23.07 3.66 20.94
C PHE A 271 22.06 3.46 19.81
N SER A 272 22.54 3.30 18.58
CA SER A 272 21.71 2.98 17.42
C SER A 272 22.14 1.61 16.88
N PRO A 273 21.48 0.52 17.29
CA PRO A 273 21.97 -0.83 17.05
C PRO A 273 22.25 -1.15 15.57
N HIS A 274 21.37 -0.72 14.67
CA HIS A 274 21.55 -0.90 13.22
C HIS A 274 22.69 -0.05 12.65
N ARG A 275 22.94 1.15 13.19
CA ARG A 275 24.04 2.01 12.75
C ARG A 275 25.38 1.49 13.27
N ASP A 276 25.47 1.16 14.55
CA ASP A 276 26.66 0.58 15.17
C ASP A 276 27.04 -0.73 14.45
N LEU A 277 26.05 -1.57 14.12
CA LEU A 277 26.24 -2.77 13.32
C LEU A 277 26.83 -2.43 11.94
N SER A 278 26.19 -1.52 11.19
CA SER A 278 26.71 -1.13 9.87
C SER A 278 28.13 -0.59 9.94
N GLN A 279 28.44 0.30 10.89
CA GLN A 279 29.76 0.88 11.07
C GLN A 279 30.81 -0.19 11.40
N SER A 280 30.44 -1.22 12.15
CA SER A 280 31.35 -2.31 12.49
C SER A 280 31.80 -3.11 11.26
N TRP A 281 31.00 -3.11 10.18
CA TRP A 281 31.19 -3.91 8.96
C TRP A 281 31.60 -3.09 7.73
N GLU A 282 31.26 -1.80 7.65
CA GLU A 282 31.61 -0.86 6.55
C GLU A 282 33.13 -0.80 6.27
N GLN A 283 33.96 -1.13 7.25
CA GLN A 283 35.42 -1.13 7.11
C GLN A 283 35.96 -2.23 6.17
N TYR A 284 35.18 -3.29 5.90
CA TYR A 284 35.62 -4.43 5.11
C TYR A 284 35.37 -4.19 3.62
N ARG A 285 36.43 -3.93 2.83
CA ARG A 285 36.31 -3.62 1.40
C ARG A 285 35.76 -4.75 0.53
N TRP A 286 35.91 -6.00 0.97
CA TRP A 286 35.38 -7.19 0.32
C TRP A 286 33.88 -7.42 0.60
N LEU A 287 33.24 -6.52 1.36
CA LEU A 287 31.86 -6.64 1.82
C LEU A 287 31.00 -5.48 1.32
N THR A 288 29.91 -5.78 0.62
CA THR A 288 28.86 -4.80 0.28
C THR A 288 27.63 -5.01 1.16
N LEU A 289 27.35 -4.05 2.04
CA LEU A 289 26.18 -4.06 2.92
C LEU A 289 24.88 -3.67 2.20
N ILE A 290 23.83 -4.44 2.43
CA ILE A 290 22.45 -4.16 2.02
C ILE A 290 21.57 -4.23 3.26
N MET A 291 21.14 -3.08 3.76
CA MET A 291 20.22 -3.00 4.90
C MET A 291 18.80 -2.85 4.38
N SER A 292 17.90 -3.75 4.75
CA SER A 292 16.49 -3.68 4.39
C SER A 292 15.63 -3.33 5.59
N GLY A 293 14.52 -2.64 5.37
CA GLY A 293 13.54 -2.36 6.41
C GLY A 293 12.32 -1.59 5.95
N THR A 294 11.33 -1.44 6.83
CA THR A 294 10.23 -0.51 6.57
C THR A 294 10.71 0.93 6.66
N ILE A 295 11.41 1.28 7.74
CA ILE A 295 12.14 2.55 7.88
C ILE A 295 13.46 2.27 8.58
N VAL A 296 14.53 2.44 7.85
CA VAL A 296 15.85 2.60 8.45
C VAL A 296 16.09 4.10 8.46
N PRO A 297 16.19 4.77 9.63
CA PRO A 297 16.16 6.22 9.68
C PRO A 297 17.35 6.80 8.89
N PHE A 298 17.05 7.31 7.68
CA PHE A 298 18.07 7.69 6.70
C PHE A 298 19.07 8.70 7.24
N LYS A 299 18.61 9.59 8.14
CA LYS A 299 19.46 10.57 8.85
C LYS A 299 20.70 9.95 9.51
N HIS A 300 20.67 8.67 9.89
CA HIS A 300 21.81 7.98 10.48
C HIS A 300 22.85 7.52 9.44
N TYR A 301 22.49 7.50 8.16
CA TYR A 301 23.32 7.07 7.04
C TYR A 301 23.66 8.21 6.08
N ILE A 302 23.22 9.44 6.37
CA ILE A 302 23.63 10.62 5.59
C ILE A 302 25.14 10.78 5.72
N GLY A 303 25.83 10.78 4.57
CA GLY A 303 27.28 10.94 4.49
C GLY A 303 28.08 9.64 4.52
N SER A 304 27.47 8.48 4.78
CA SER A 304 28.16 7.18 4.74
C SER A 304 28.20 6.53 3.35
N GLY A 305 27.76 7.24 2.31
CA GLY A 305 27.81 6.76 0.92
C GLY A 305 26.74 5.73 0.55
N TYR A 306 25.81 5.44 1.45
CA TYR A 306 24.70 4.52 1.18
C TYR A 306 23.79 5.07 0.08
N ARG A 307 23.38 4.17 -0.81
CA ARG A 307 22.31 4.43 -1.77
C ARG A 307 20.98 4.07 -1.14
N VAL A 308 20.01 4.96 -1.20
CA VAL A 308 18.63 4.66 -0.81
C VAL A 308 17.86 4.16 -2.02
N THR A 309 17.04 3.14 -1.82
CA THR A 309 16.10 2.69 -2.84
C THR A 309 14.86 2.04 -2.24
N SER A 310 13.74 2.17 -2.94
CA SER A 310 12.47 1.49 -2.69
C SER A 310 12.06 0.56 -3.83
N ALA A 311 13.00 0.18 -4.70
CA ALA A 311 12.82 -0.59 -5.92
C ALA A 311 12.41 -2.06 -5.71
N THR A 312 11.33 -2.29 -4.97
CA THR A 312 10.76 -3.62 -4.68
C THR A 312 9.73 -4.04 -5.74
N GLY A 313 9.28 -3.08 -6.56
CA GLY A 313 8.12 -3.24 -7.42
C GLY A 313 6.83 -3.38 -6.62
N PHE A 314 5.73 -3.58 -7.35
CA PHE A 314 4.40 -3.81 -6.83
C PHE A 314 3.60 -4.62 -7.87
N PHE A 315 2.46 -5.17 -7.48
CA PHE A 315 1.49 -5.73 -8.40
C PHE A 315 0.46 -4.67 -8.78
N ASP A 316 0.32 -4.40 -10.07
CA ASP A 316 -0.94 -3.84 -10.58
C ASP A 316 -2.05 -4.93 -10.57
N PRO A 317 -3.34 -4.57 -10.76
CA PRO A 317 -4.41 -5.58 -10.74
C PRO A 317 -4.22 -6.72 -11.76
N PRO A 318 -3.80 -6.48 -13.02
CA PRO A 318 -3.47 -7.55 -13.96
C PRO A 318 -2.34 -8.48 -13.49
N GLN A 319 -1.27 -7.94 -12.90
CA GLN A 319 -0.15 -8.71 -12.37
C GLN A 319 -0.57 -9.56 -11.17
N ALA A 320 -1.35 -9.00 -10.23
CA ALA A 320 -1.90 -9.74 -9.11
C ALA A 320 -2.80 -10.89 -9.59
N ALA A 321 -3.70 -10.62 -10.55
CA ALA A 321 -4.53 -11.64 -11.17
C ALA A 321 -3.70 -12.74 -11.88
N SER A 322 -2.64 -12.35 -12.60
CA SER A 322 -1.73 -13.29 -13.24
C SER A 322 -0.98 -14.16 -12.22
N TYR A 323 -0.50 -13.55 -11.13
CA TYR A 323 0.13 -14.26 -10.02
C TYR A 323 -0.84 -15.29 -9.42
N ILE A 324 -2.05 -14.88 -9.06
CA ILE A 324 -3.06 -15.77 -8.47
C ILE A 324 -3.40 -16.94 -9.39
N ARG A 325 -3.57 -16.69 -10.70
CA ARG A 325 -3.92 -17.72 -11.68
C ARG A 325 -2.91 -18.87 -11.74
N ARG A 326 -1.63 -18.62 -11.43
CA ARG A 326 -0.56 -19.66 -11.41
C ARG A 326 -0.82 -20.73 -10.35
N PHE A 327 -1.55 -20.40 -9.29
CA PHE A 327 -1.84 -21.29 -8.16
C PHE A 327 -3.24 -21.89 -8.22
N LEU A 328 -3.93 -21.79 -9.36
CA LEU A 328 -5.24 -22.38 -9.57
C LEU A 328 -5.16 -23.48 -10.63
N PRO A 329 -5.86 -24.62 -10.45
CA PRO A 329 -5.95 -25.65 -11.47
C PRO A 329 -6.54 -25.08 -12.76
N PRO A 330 -6.06 -25.49 -13.96
CA PRO A 330 -6.56 -24.97 -15.23
C PRO A 330 -8.08 -25.06 -15.36
N VAL A 331 -8.67 -26.17 -14.92
CA VAL A 331 -10.13 -26.40 -14.92
C VAL A 331 -10.85 -25.31 -14.14
N ILE A 332 -10.41 -25.02 -12.91
CA ILE A 332 -11.02 -23.98 -12.06
C ILE A 332 -10.76 -22.61 -12.67
N SER A 333 -9.53 -22.29 -13.05
CA SER A 333 -9.16 -20.98 -13.60
C SER A 333 -9.90 -20.62 -14.89
N SER A 334 -10.33 -21.62 -15.67
CA SER A 334 -11.07 -21.47 -16.92
C SER A 334 -12.60 -21.39 -16.74
N SER A 335 -13.12 -21.80 -15.58
CA SER A 335 -14.54 -21.68 -15.24
C SER A 335 -14.95 -20.23 -15.03
N GLU A 336 -16.25 -19.91 -15.18
CA GLU A 336 -16.74 -18.53 -14.95
C GLU A 336 -16.57 -18.08 -13.49
N SER A 337 -16.81 -18.96 -12.52
CA SER A 337 -16.53 -18.69 -11.10
C SER A 337 -15.04 -18.42 -10.87
N GLY A 338 -14.15 -19.27 -11.38
CA GLY A 338 -12.70 -19.08 -11.23
C GLY A 338 -12.16 -17.83 -11.93
N LYS A 339 -12.66 -17.48 -13.13
CA LYS A 339 -12.34 -16.19 -13.78
C LYS A 339 -12.78 -15.02 -12.90
N THR A 340 -13.98 -15.11 -12.32
CA THR A 340 -14.52 -14.10 -11.41
C THR A 340 -13.66 -13.97 -10.15
N LEU A 341 -13.26 -15.09 -9.55
CA LEU A 341 -12.36 -15.15 -8.39
C LEU A 341 -11.02 -14.47 -8.70
N VAL A 342 -10.36 -14.85 -9.80
CA VAL A 342 -9.06 -14.28 -10.19
C VAL A 342 -9.16 -12.78 -10.41
N ARG A 343 -10.22 -12.32 -11.10
CA ARG A 343 -10.46 -10.91 -11.38
C ARG A 343 -10.68 -10.11 -10.10
N ARG A 344 -11.61 -10.54 -9.24
CA ARG A 344 -11.87 -9.83 -7.97
C ARG A 344 -10.66 -9.88 -7.05
N ALA A 345 -9.97 -11.01 -6.97
CA ALA A 345 -8.78 -11.13 -6.14
C ALA A 345 -7.67 -10.19 -6.64
N GLY A 346 -7.42 -10.15 -7.96
CA GLY A 346 -6.49 -9.18 -8.55
C GLY A 346 -6.83 -7.72 -8.22
N ALA A 347 -8.12 -7.37 -8.20
CA ALA A 347 -8.56 -6.01 -7.86
C ALA A 347 -8.51 -5.67 -6.37
N TRP A 348 -8.51 -6.66 -5.47
CA TRP A 348 -8.48 -6.44 -4.02
C TRP A 348 -7.05 -6.51 -3.45
N VAL A 349 -6.22 -7.42 -3.97
CA VAL A 349 -4.89 -7.72 -3.42
C VAL A 349 -3.74 -7.14 -4.25
N HIS A 350 -4.01 -6.18 -5.13
CA HIS A 350 -2.96 -5.43 -5.81
C HIS A 350 -2.21 -4.51 -4.82
N GLY A 351 -1.05 -4.02 -5.26
CA GLY A 351 -0.10 -3.28 -4.43
C GLY A 351 1.03 -4.19 -3.96
N ARG A 352 1.19 -4.34 -2.64
CA ARG A 352 2.24 -5.14 -2.02
C ARG A 352 2.09 -6.63 -2.34
N HIS A 353 3.19 -7.26 -2.76
CA HIS A 353 3.24 -8.69 -3.11
C HIS A 353 2.70 -9.61 -2.01
N ARG A 354 2.88 -9.25 -0.73
CA ARG A 354 2.38 -10.02 0.41
C ARG A 354 0.87 -10.21 0.39
N PHE A 355 0.07 -9.26 -0.11
CA PHE A 355 -1.39 -9.43 -0.11
C PHE A 355 -1.82 -10.59 -1.00
N ALA A 356 -1.26 -10.70 -2.20
CA ALA A 356 -1.52 -11.83 -3.07
C ALA A 356 -0.87 -13.12 -2.54
N GLY A 357 0.37 -13.05 -2.05
CA GLY A 357 1.08 -14.20 -1.49
C GLY A 357 0.38 -14.81 -0.27
N ALA A 358 -0.17 -13.99 0.63
CA ALA A 358 -0.91 -14.42 1.81
C ALA A 358 -2.23 -15.10 1.44
N PHE A 359 -2.97 -14.52 0.48
CA PHE A 359 -4.19 -15.17 -0.02
C PHE A 359 -3.87 -16.53 -0.68
N ILE A 360 -2.80 -16.62 -1.46
CA ILE A 360 -2.39 -17.89 -2.06
C ILE A 360 -1.95 -18.92 -1.01
N ALA A 361 -1.19 -18.51 0.01
CA ALA A 361 -0.85 -19.42 1.11
C ALA A 361 -2.11 -20.02 1.76
N LEU A 362 -3.15 -19.20 1.94
CA LEU A 362 -4.43 -19.64 2.46
C LEU A 362 -5.16 -20.60 1.50
N VAL A 363 -5.18 -20.30 0.20
CA VAL A 363 -5.74 -21.21 -0.82
C VAL A 363 -5.03 -22.55 -0.82
N LEU A 364 -3.69 -22.56 -0.74
CA LEU A 364 -2.87 -23.77 -0.69
C LEU A 364 -3.15 -24.63 0.54
N GLU A 365 -3.47 -24.00 1.68
CA GLU A 365 -3.74 -24.67 2.95
C GLU A 365 -5.18 -25.20 3.05
N LYS A 366 -6.15 -24.49 2.47
CA LYS A 366 -7.59 -24.76 2.65
C LYS A 366 -8.27 -25.38 1.44
N GLY A 367 -7.61 -25.40 0.28
CA GLY A 367 -8.19 -25.90 -0.96
C GLY A 367 -9.16 -24.91 -1.62
N LEU A 368 -9.95 -25.44 -2.56
CA LEU A 368 -10.80 -24.68 -3.48
C LEU A 368 -12.28 -25.09 -3.43
N ASP A 369 -12.75 -25.63 -2.30
CA ASP A 369 -14.15 -26.06 -2.16
C ASP A 369 -15.12 -24.88 -2.06
N ALA A 370 -14.71 -23.78 -1.42
CA ALA A 370 -15.48 -22.55 -1.29
C ALA A 370 -14.58 -21.30 -1.45
N PRO A 371 -13.99 -21.09 -2.64
CA PRO A 371 -12.94 -20.10 -2.83
C PRO A 371 -13.40 -18.64 -2.72
N HIS A 372 -14.66 -18.32 -3.05
CA HIS A 372 -15.21 -16.99 -2.88
C HIS A 372 -15.45 -16.68 -1.40
N SER A 373 -15.98 -17.63 -0.63
CA SER A 373 -16.13 -17.52 0.82
C SER A 373 -14.77 -17.39 1.52
N LEU A 374 -13.79 -18.18 1.09
CA LEU A 374 -12.42 -18.11 1.60
C LEU A 374 -11.82 -16.73 1.36
N PHE A 375 -12.01 -16.18 0.16
CA PHE A 375 -11.52 -14.85 -0.18
C PHE A 375 -12.25 -13.72 0.58
N ASN A 376 -13.57 -13.85 0.78
CA ASN A 376 -14.34 -12.91 1.60
C ASN A 376 -13.83 -12.89 3.04
N ASN A 377 -13.57 -14.06 3.62
CA ASN A 377 -13.00 -14.18 4.96
C ASN A 377 -11.59 -13.60 5.03
N TYR A 378 -10.76 -13.81 4.01
CA TYR A 378 -9.44 -13.18 3.91
C TYR A 378 -9.53 -11.64 3.95
N ILE A 379 -10.38 -11.03 3.12
CA ILE A 379 -10.60 -9.57 3.12
C ILE A 379 -11.11 -9.10 4.48
N PHE A 380 -12.06 -9.82 5.07
CA PHE A 380 -12.60 -9.49 6.38
C PHE A 380 -11.53 -9.50 7.48
N THR A 381 -10.69 -10.53 7.52
CA THR A 381 -9.60 -10.60 8.51
C THR A 381 -8.57 -9.50 8.28
N MET A 382 -8.26 -9.15 7.03
CA MET A 382 -7.24 -8.13 6.74
C MET A 382 -7.75 -6.70 6.95
N ALA A 383 -8.99 -6.40 6.54
CA ALA A 383 -9.51 -5.02 6.48
C ALA A 383 -10.70 -4.75 7.41
N GLY A 384 -11.20 -5.77 8.14
CA GLY A 384 -12.39 -5.65 8.99
C GLY A 384 -13.72 -5.58 8.23
N PHE A 385 -13.70 -5.75 6.91
CA PHE A 385 -14.86 -5.53 6.04
C PHE A 385 -15.25 -6.79 5.26
N LYS A 386 -16.55 -7.12 5.22
CA LYS A 386 -17.07 -8.26 4.46
C LYS A 386 -17.50 -7.83 3.05
N PRO A 387 -16.81 -8.27 1.99
CA PRO A 387 -17.11 -7.84 0.63
C PRO A 387 -18.41 -8.46 0.08
N LEU A 388 -19.13 -7.69 -0.75
CA LEU A 388 -20.46 -8.03 -1.29
C LEU A 388 -20.46 -8.30 -2.81
N ASP A 389 -19.31 -8.17 -3.46
CA ASP A 389 -19.10 -8.23 -4.91
C ASP A 389 -19.20 -9.63 -5.53
N ALA A 390 -19.38 -10.66 -4.69
CA ALA A 390 -19.59 -12.03 -5.13
C ALA A 390 -20.63 -12.75 -4.27
N HIS A 391 -21.65 -12.02 -3.79
CA HIS A 391 -22.65 -12.58 -2.88
C HIS A 391 -23.34 -13.83 -3.45
N ASP A 392 -23.81 -13.77 -4.69
CA ASP A 392 -24.48 -14.89 -5.36
C ASP A 392 -23.58 -16.12 -5.49
N LEU A 393 -22.28 -15.93 -5.73
CA LEU A 393 -21.31 -17.03 -5.83
C LEU A 393 -21.01 -17.65 -4.46
N VAL A 394 -20.96 -16.83 -3.41
CA VAL A 394 -20.82 -17.30 -2.02
C VAL A 394 -22.06 -18.08 -1.58
N GLU A 395 -23.26 -17.66 -1.97
CA GLU A 395 -24.49 -18.41 -1.66
C GLU A 395 -24.58 -19.76 -2.38
N GLN A 396 -23.95 -19.86 -3.56
CA GLN A 396 -23.88 -21.11 -4.34
C GLN A 396 -22.82 -22.09 -3.80
N GLU A 397 -21.92 -21.65 -2.93
CA GLU A 397 -20.93 -22.52 -2.29
C GLU A 397 -21.59 -23.30 -1.14
N GLU A 398 -21.72 -24.62 -1.33
CA GLU A 398 -22.34 -25.51 -0.33
C GLU A 398 -21.46 -25.71 0.91
N THR A 399 -20.14 -25.57 0.75
CA THR A 399 -19.16 -25.83 1.81
C THR A 399 -18.99 -24.59 2.69
N ALA A 400 -19.32 -24.73 3.98
CA ALA A 400 -19.03 -23.70 4.96
C ALA A 400 -17.51 -23.57 5.18
N VAL A 401 -16.98 -22.34 5.09
CA VAL A 401 -15.58 -22.07 5.42
C VAL A 401 -15.43 -21.96 6.94
N CYS A 402 -14.70 -22.92 7.52
CA CYS A 402 -14.31 -22.85 8.92
C CYS A 402 -13.45 -21.61 9.20
N ALA A 403 -13.59 -21.03 10.39
CA ALA A 403 -12.70 -19.96 10.83
C ALA A 403 -11.24 -20.44 10.79
N PHE A 404 -10.36 -19.60 10.26
CA PHE A 404 -8.94 -19.89 10.15
C PHE A 404 -8.12 -18.74 10.72
N ASN A 405 -6.99 -19.08 11.31
CA ASN A 405 -6.01 -18.08 11.73
C ASN A 405 -5.13 -17.77 10.53
N ILE A 406 -5.24 -16.55 10.01
CA ILE A 406 -4.24 -16.05 9.09
C ILE A 406 -2.97 -15.81 9.92
N PRO A 407 -1.78 -16.30 9.48
CA PRO A 407 -0.52 -16.06 10.18
C PRO A 407 -0.07 -14.59 10.13
N PHE A 408 -0.89 -13.71 9.56
CA PHE A 408 -0.66 -12.29 9.41
C PHE A 408 -1.67 -11.52 10.27
N PRO A 409 -1.21 -10.51 11.03
CA PRO A 409 -2.12 -9.65 11.75
C PRO A 409 -3.00 -8.86 10.78
N PRO A 410 -4.23 -8.50 11.19
CA PRO A 410 -5.06 -7.54 10.47
C PRO A 410 -4.29 -6.24 10.18
N LEU A 411 -4.68 -5.54 9.10
CA LEU A 411 -4.13 -4.22 8.82
C LEU A 411 -4.60 -3.24 9.88
N ASP A 412 -3.64 -2.74 10.64
CA ASP A 412 -3.83 -1.65 11.60
C ASP A 412 -3.45 -0.31 10.93
N THR A 413 -4.04 -0.03 9.77
CA THR A 413 -3.74 1.14 8.92
C THR A 413 -3.92 2.45 9.70
N LEU A 414 -4.96 2.49 10.52
CA LEU A 414 -5.27 3.57 11.45
C LEU A 414 -5.65 2.97 12.80
N ASN A 415 -5.21 3.63 13.87
CA ASN A 415 -5.59 3.33 15.23
C ASN A 415 -5.67 4.62 16.08
N ALA A 416 -6.04 4.47 17.35
CA ALA A 416 -6.20 5.60 18.27
C ALA A 416 -4.91 6.43 18.45
N TYR A 417 -3.74 5.83 18.21
CA TYR A 417 -2.42 6.42 18.40
C TYR A 417 -1.74 6.83 17.08
N SER A 418 -2.42 6.68 15.93
CA SER A 418 -1.87 7.09 14.64
C SER A 418 -1.48 8.57 14.65
N ASP A 419 -0.35 8.87 14.01
CA ASP A 419 0.15 10.23 13.88
C ASP A 419 -0.92 11.13 13.22
N PRO A 420 -1.13 12.38 13.70
CA PRO A 420 -2.12 13.27 13.12
C PRO A 420 -1.94 13.54 11.62
N ALA A 421 -0.71 13.53 11.09
CA ALA A 421 -0.44 13.67 9.67
C ALA A 421 -0.88 12.43 8.88
N VAL A 422 -0.64 11.23 9.40
CA VAL A 422 -1.16 9.97 8.82
C VAL A 422 -2.68 9.98 8.79
N LEU A 423 -3.30 10.36 9.90
CA LEU A 423 -4.75 10.45 10.00
C LEU A 423 -5.30 11.41 8.94
N ARG A 424 -4.79 12.64 8.84
CA ARG A 424 -5.22 13.63 7.84
C ARG A 424 -5.02 13.15 6.41
N ALA A 425 -3.87 12.57 6.09
CA ALA A 425 -3.59 12.03 4.77
C ALA A 425 -4.56 10.89 4.41
N MET A 426 -4.85 9.98 5.35
CA MET A 426 -5.82 8.91 5.13
C MET A 426 -7.25 9.41 4.99
N TYR A 427 -7.64 10.44 5.75
CA TYR A 427 -8.91 11.16 5.55
C TYR A 427 -9.01 11.67 4.12
N HIS A 428 -7.96 12.35 3.65
CA HIS A 428 -7.91 12.88 2.29
C HIS A 428 -8.07 11.79 1.23
N VAL A 429 -7.30 10.71 1.37
CA VAL A 429 -7.36 9.57 0.46
C VAL A 429 -8.75 8.95 0.45
N VAL A 430 -9.34 8.67 1.62
CA VAL A 430 -10.65 8.02 1.72
C VAL A 430 -11.74 8.90 1.10
N PHE A 431 -11.77 10.20 1.36
CA PHE A 431 -12.75 11.11 0.76
C PHE A 431 -12.59 11.25 -0.75
N LYS A 432 -11.34 11.43 -1.21
CA LYS A 432 -11.04 11.53 -2.63
C LYS A 432 -11.45 10.25 -3.36
N TYR A 433 -11.14 9.10 -2.77
CA TYR A 433 -11.53 7.79 -3.30
C TYR A 433 -13.05 7.59 -3.30
N LEU A 434 -13.75 7.98 -2.22
CA LEU A 434 -15.21 7.90 -2.13
C LEU A 434 -15.92 8.70 -3.23
N VAL A 435 -15.43 9.91 -3.52
CA VAL A 435 -16.08 10.84 -4.44
C VAL A 435 -15.70 10.56 -5.89
N THR A 436 -14.44 10.25 -6.17
CA THR A 436 -13.91 10.15 -7.54
C THR A 436 -13.66 8.70 -7.99
N GLY A 437 -13.68 7.75 -7.05
CA GLY A 437 -13.36 6.35 -7.27
C GLY A 437 -11.87 6.03 -7.38
N THR A 438 -11.00 7.03 -7.25
CA THR A 438 -9.54 6.86 -7.28
C THR A 438 -8.86 7.89 -6.38
N CYS A 439 -7.59 7.68 -6.05
CA CYS A 439 -6.76 8.72 -5.45
C CYS A 439 -5.38 8.68 -6.13
N THR A 440 -5.07 9.73 -6.89
CA THR A 440 -3.78 9.87 -7.58
C THR A 440 -2.82 10.80 -6.83
N HIS A 441 -3.15 11.16 -5.58
CA HIS A 441 -2.31 12.03 -4.78
C HIS A 441 -0.99 11.33 -4.45
N VAL A 442 0.12 12.03 -4.69
CA VAL A 442 1.47 11.57 -4.39
C VAL A 442 2.00 12.41 -3.24
N PHE A 443 2.25 11.77 -2.11
CA PHE A 443 2.84 12.38 -0.94
C PHE A 443 4.37 12.35 -1.04
N ASP A 444 5.03 13.34 -0.47
CA ASP A 444 6.49 13.36 -0.34
C ASP A 444 6.96 12.63 0.94
N THR A 445 8.27 12.63 1.18
CA THR A 445 8.88 11.99 2.35
C THR A 445 8.49 12.62 3.70
N ASN A 446 7.82 13.78 3.74
CA ASN A 446 7.29 14.32 5.00
C ASN A 446 6.14 13.45 5.53
N TYR A 447 5.52 12.64 4.67
CA TYR A 447 4.49 11.67 5.02
C TYR A 447 5.02 10.25 5.11
N ILE A 448 6.32 10.06 5.41
CA ILE A 448 6.92 8.72 5.57
C ILE A 448 6.16 7.87 6.59
N ALA A 449 5.56 8.51 7.61
CA ALA A 449 4.65 7.92 8.58
C ALA A 449 3.55 7.03 7.96
N LEU A 450 3.10 7.33 6.73
CA LEU A 450 2.16 6.47 5.97
C LEU A 450 2.76 5.11 5.67
N VAL A 451 4.02 5.06 5.24
CA VAL A 451 4.76 3.82 4.99
C VAL A 451 5.00 3.06 6.30
N GLU A 452 5.29 3.79 7.39
CA GLU A 452 5.56 3.20 8.71
C GLU A 452 4.36 2.49 9.32
N ASN A 453 3.19 3.12 9.20
CA ASN A 453 1.92 2.56 9.66
C ASN A 453 1.33 1.56 8.65
N ALA A 454 2.12 1.13 7.65
CA ALA A 454 1.69 0.23 6.58
C ALA A 454 0.46 0.73 5.80
N ALA A 455 0.18 2.04 5.83
CA ALA A 455 -0.95 2.67 5.16
C ALA A 455 -0.66 3.02 3.70
N GLY A 456 0.58 3.43 3.41
CA GLY A 456 1.05 3.72 2.06
C GLY A 456 2.34 2.97 1.72
N ARG A 457 2.82 3.17 0.50
CA ARG A 457 4.05 2.58 -0.04
C ARG A 457 4.79 3.58 -0.91
N PHE A 458 6.09 3.40 -1.06
CA PHE A 458 6.83 4.13 -2.09
C PHE A 458 6.43 3.63 -3.49
N CYS A 459 6.23 4.56 -4.43
CA CYS A 459 5.88 4.25 -5.82
C CYS A 459 7.03 4.45 -6.81
N ASP A 460 8.12 5.07 -6.38
CA ASP A 460 9.34 5.31 -7.12
C ASP A 460 10.48 4.42 -6.59
N ASP A 461 11.63 4.43 -7.29
CA ASP A 461 12.79 3.60 -6.93
C ASP A 461 13.74 4.32 -5.95
N ASP A 462 13.67 5.64 -5.83
CA ASP A 462 14.49 6.51 -4.96
C ASP A 462 13.84 6.82 -3.61
N ALA A 463 12.66 6.26 -3.34
CA ALA A 463 11.92 6.41 -2.09
C ALA A 463 11.57 7.86 -1.77
N SER A 464 11.21 8.64 -2.79
CA SER A 464 10.86 10.06 -2.66
C SER A 464 9.36 10.31 -2.71
N GLN A 465 8.60 9.38 -3.30
CA GLN A 465 7.17 9.50 -3.56
C GLN A 465 6.39 8.37 -2.92
N ILE A 466 5.37 8.73 -2.15
CA ILE A 466 4.50 7.82 -1.41
C ILE A 466 3.09 7.91 -2.00
N ILE A 467 2.45 6.76 -2.19
CA ILE A 467 1.03 6.70 -2.58
C ILE A 467 0.25 5.81 -1.63
N VAL A 468 -1.05 6.02 -1.61
CA VAL A 468 -2.04 5.18 -0.92
C VAL A 468 -3.09 4.76 -1.95
N ASP A 469 -2.81 3.65 -2.61
CA ASP A 469 -3.62 3.12 -3.72
C ASP A 469 -4.11 1.68 -3.47
N GLU A 470 -3.77 1.11 -2.32
CA GLU A 470 -4.02 -0.31 -2.01
C GLU A 470 -5.42 -0.50 -1.40
N PRO A 471 -6.32 -1.29 -2.03
CA PRO A 471 -7.71 -1.43 -1.60
C PRO A 471 -7.87 -1.90 -0.15
N LEU A 472 -7.06 -2.89 0.27
CA LEU A 472 -7.10 -3.39 1.64
C LEU A 472 -6.75 -2.29 2.66
N CYS A 473 -5.77 -1.43 2.36
CA CYS A 473 -5.39 -0.31 3.22
C CYS A 473 -6.50 0.77 3.26
N ILE A 474 -7.04 1.13 2.09
CA ILE A 474 -8.11 2.14 1.99
C ILE A 474 -9.37 1.69 2.71
N VAL A 475 -9.80 0.44 2.50
CA VAL A 475 -10.99 -0.13 3.15
C VAL A 475 -10.77 -0.33 4.66
N SER A 476 -9.59 -0.79 5.08
CA SER A 476 -9.19 -0.88 6.50
C SER A 476 -9.32 0.47 7.20
N ALA A 477 -8.74 1.52 6.60
CA ALA A 477 -8.83 2.88 7.13
C ALA A 477 -10.26 3.40 7.14
N ALA A 478 -11.01 3.22 6.05
CA ALA A 478 -12.41 3.64 5.99
C ALA A 478 -13.27 2.95 7.05
N ASN A 479 -13.10 1.64 7.25
CA ASN A 479 -13.82 0.89 8.27
C ASN A 479 -13.52 1.46 9.68
N TRP A 480 -12.24 1.68 9.99
CA TRP A 480 -11.84 2.28 11.25
C TRP A 480 -12.43 3.70 11.46
N LEU A 481 -12.47 4.51 10.42
CA LEU A 481 -13.07 5.85 10.45
C LEU A 481 -14.58 5.81 10.62
N CYS A 482 -15.26 4.81 10.07
CA CYS A 482 -16.70 4.63 10.27
C CYS A 482 -17.04 4.14 11.68
N ASP A 483 -16.18 3.33 12.29
CA ASP A 483 -16.38 2.77 13.64
C ASP A 483 -15.97 3.76 14.76
N SER A 484 -15.16 4.77 14.45
CA SER A 484 -14.61 5.71 15.43
C SER A 484 -15.61 6.79 15.85
N THR A 485 -16.02 6.80 17.12
CA THR A 485 -16.98 7.79 17.64
C THR A 485 -16.42 9.21 17.77
N SER A 486 -15.15 9.36 18.12
CA SER A 486 -14.49 10.67 18.29
C SER A 486 -13.77 11.16 17.03
N ARG A 487 -13.40 10.24 16.14
CA ARG A 487 -12.68 10.48 14.89
C ARG A 487 -13.47 9.87 13.72
N GLY A 488 -14.76 10.15 13.72
CA GLY A 488 -15.68 9.61 12.72
C GLY A 488 -15.36 10.16 11.34
N LEU A 489 -15.58 9.36 10.29
CA LEU A 489 -15.32 9.75 8.90
C LEU A 489 -15.91 11.13 8.55
N LEU A 490 -17.07 11.48 9.11
CA LEU A 490 -17.75 12.74 8.81
C LEU A 490 -17.47 13.89 9.81
N ASN A 491 -16.44 13.74 10.66
CA ASN A 491 -16.03 14.76 11.63
C ASN A 491 -15.24 15.90 10.95
N LEU A 492 -15.88 17.08 10.86
CA LEU A 492 -15.33 18.30 10.26
C LEU A 492 -14.07 18.84 10.96
N ASP A 493 -13.82 18.52 12.23
CA ASP A 493 -12.66 19.04 12.97
C ASP A 493 -11.33 18.51 12.42
N LEU A 494 -11.36 17.38 11.71
CA LEU A 494 -10.18 16.75 11.12
C LEU A 494 -9.80 17.40 9.78
N GLU A 495 -10.71 18.14 9.15
CA GLU A 495 -10.49 18.83 7.89
C GLU A 495 -9.87 20.24 8.05
N GLN A 496 -9.97 20.83 9.25
CA GLN A 496 -9.68 22.25 9.49
C GLN A 496 -8.25 22.56 9.97
N ASN A 497 -7.45 21.56 10.32
CA ASN A 497 -6.11 21.80 10.88
C ASN A 497 -5.06 21.99 9.76
N GLY A 498 -4.95 23.25 9.33
CA GLY A 498 -4.26 23.76 8.15
C GLY A 498 -2.73 23.78 8.19
N GLY A 499 -2.11 22.61 8.38
CA GLY A 499 -0.68 22.46 8.17
C GLY A 499 -0.27 22.43 6.69
N ASP A 500 -1.09 21.78 5.86
CA ASP A 500 -0.81 21.56 4.43
C ASP A 500 -2.09 21.75 3.58
N PRO A 501 -2.17 22.84 2.79
CA PRO A 501 -3.30 23.09 1.90
C PRO A 501 -3.53 21.99 0.86
N SER A 502 -2.50 21.22 0.50
CA SER A 502 -2.59 20.18 -0.54
C SER A 502 -3.37 18.93 -0.12
N ILE A 503 -3.61 18.76 1.19
CA ILE A 503 -4.30 17.60 1.79
C ILE A 503 -5.69 18.00 2.32
N SER A 504 -6.18 19.19 1.97
CA SER A 504 -7.54 19.56 2.34
C SER A 504 -8.56 18.74 1.55
N SER A 505 -9.52 18.13 2.25
CA SER A 505 -10.63 17.38 1.64
C SER A 505 -12.00 18.00 1.84
N ILE A 506 -12.05 19.25 2.31
CA ILE A 506 -13.30 19.98 2.52
C ILE A 506 -14.13 20.07 1.24
N ARG A 507 -13.48 20.12 0.06
CA ARG A 507 -14.14 20.17 -1.24
C ARG A 507 -14.80 18.83 -1.58
N GLU A 508 -14.08 17.73 -1.43
CA GLU A 508 -14.59 16.36 -1.63
C GLU A 508 -15.70 16.05 -0.62
N TYR A 509 -15.51 16.42 0.64
CA TYR A 509 -16.51 16.33 1.70
C TYR A 509 -17.78 17.08 1.33
N SER A 510 -17.64 18.32 0.86
CA SER A 510 -18.77 19.14 0.42
C SER A 510 -19.49 18.52 -0.77
N ALA A 511 -18.76 17.95 -1.73
CA ALA A 511 -19.36 17.23 -2.85
C ALA A 511 -20.18 16.01 -2.36
N LEU A 512 -19.68 15.25 -1.37
CA LEU A 512 -20.43 14.14 -0.77
C LEU A 512 -21.72 14.61 -0.11
N LEU A 513 -21.66 15.66 0.71
CA LEU A 513 -22.82 16.20 1.41
C LEU A 513 -23.84 16.83 0.46
N LEU A 514 -23.38 17.58 -0.54
CA LEU A 514 -24.25 18.14 -1.57
C LEU A 514 -24.91 17.05 -2.42
N ALA A 515 -24.17 15.99 -2.78
CA ALA A 515 -24.72 14.84 -3.47
C ALA A 515 -25.86 14.19 -2.67
N TYR A 516 -25.71 14.09 -1.35
CA TYR A 516 -26.75 13.55 -0.46
C TYR A 516 -27.91 14.54 -0.31
N ALA A 517 -27.62 15.81 -0.04
CA ALA A 517 -28.61 16.84 0.20
C ALA A 517 -29.47 17.11 -1.04
N LEU A 518 -28.94 16.95 -2.24
CA LEU A 518 -29.64 17.27 -3.49
C LEU A 518 -30.08 16.04 -4.27
N SER A 519 -30.00 14.85 -3.66
CA SER A 519 -30.44 13.59 -4.28
C SER A 519 -31.93 13.53 -4.55
N ASP A 520 -32.71 14.26 -3.75
CA ASP A 520 -34.16 14.37 -3.89
C ASP A 520 -34.54 15.83 -4.07
N PRO A 521 -35.49 16.14 -4.97
CA PRO A 521 -35.98 17.50 -5.16
C PRO A 521 -36.40 18.15 -3.85
N ARG A 522 -35.77 19.26 -3.48
CA ARG A 522 -36.07 19.96 -2.22
C ARG A 522 -35.79 21.46 -2.31
N PRO A 523 -36.40 22.29 -1.44
CA PRO A 523 -36.12 23.72 -1.44
C PRO A 523 -34.64 24.02 -1.18
N LEU A 524 -34.05 24.95 -1.94
CA LEU A 524 -32.63 25.31 -1.78
C LEU A 524 -32.32 25.79 -0.34
N LYS A 525 -33.26 26.51 0.29
CA LYS A 525 -33.17 26.94 1.70
C LYS A 525 -33.03 25.80 2.73
N ALA A 526 -33.32 24.55 2.34
CA ALA A 526 -33.10 23.39 3.20
C ALA A 526 -31.61 22.99 3.24
N VAL A 527 -30.85 23.39 2.21
CA VAL A 527 -29.45 23.06 1.99
C VAL A 527 -28.53 24.23 2.35
N VAL A 528 -28.92 25.46 2.02
CA VAL A 528 -28.13 26.69 2.28
C VAL A 528 -28.90 27.69 3.17
N GLN A 529 -28.15 28.48 3.93
CA GLN A 529 -28.64 29.61 4.73
C GLN A 529 -28.54 30.93 3.97
N ASN A 530 -29.30 31.93 4.44
CA ASN A 530 -29.38 33.28 3.86
C ASN A 530 -29.60 33.34 2.34
N PRO A 531 -30.49 32.51 1.75
CA PRO A 531 -30.83 32.72 0.36
C PRO A 531 -31.62 34.03 0.23
N ASP A 532 -31.24 34.90 -0.71
CA ASP A 532 -31.91 36.19 -0.97
C ASP A 532 -33.44 35.98 -1.14
N PRO A 533 -34.26 36.34 -0.15
CA PRO A 533 -35.68 36.00 -0.16
C PRO A 533 -36.45 36.72 -1.27
N ALA A 534 -35.87 37.78 -1.86
CA ALA A 534 -36.47 38.49 -2.98
C ALA A 534 -36.41 37.69 -4.30
N ARG A 535 -35.62 36.61 -4.37
CA ARG A 535 -35.45 35.81 -5.59
C ARG A 535 -36.32 34.57 -5.60
N LEU A 536 -37.14 34.42 -6.65
CA LEU A 536 -38.12 33.34 -6.82
C LEU A 536 -37.53 31.92 -6.73
N TRP A 537 -36.28 31.71 -7.11
CA TRP A 537 -35.64 30.39 -7.06
C TRP A 537 -35.27 29.93 -5.64
N THR A 538 -35.33 30.82 -4.65
CA THR A 538 -35.00 30.48 -3.25
C THR A 538 -36.12 29.69 -2.55
N THR A 539 -37.35 29.83 -3.03
CA THR A 539 -38.53 29.11 -2.52
C THR A 539 -38.85 27.85 -3.34
N GLY A 540 -38.40 27.79 -4.60
CA GLY A 540 -38.56 26.65 -5.49
C GLY A 540 -37.73 25.43 -5.06
N THR A 541 -38.15 24.24 -5.51
CA THR A 541 -37.36 23.02 -5.36
C THR A 541 -36.21 23.00 -6.36
N VAL A 542 -35.07 22.45 -5.91
CA VAL A 542 -33.89 22.22 -6.73
C VAL A 542 -33.57 20.72 -6.73
N GLU A 543 -33.04 20.23 -7.84
CA GLU A 543 -32.61 18.84 -8.03
C GLU A 543 -31.24 18.82 -8.69
N LEU A 544 -30.32 18.01 -8.17
CA LEU A 544 -29.01 17.77 -8.79
C LEU A 544 -29.18 16.91 -10.05
N VAL A 545 -28.50 17.30 -11.12
CA VAL A 545 -28.59 16.59 -12.41
C VAL A 545 -27.21 16.26 -12.96
N GLU A 546 -27.11 15.12 -13.64
CA GLU A 546 -26.00 14.73 -14.49
C GLU A 546 -26.31 15.17 -15.92
N LEU A 547 -25.33 15.79 -16.59
CA LEU A 547 -25.46 16.24 -17.98
C LEU A 547 -24.65 15.31 -18.89
N HIS A 548 -25.28 14.88 -19.98
CA HIS A 548 -24.73 13.91 -20.91
C HIS A 548 -24.84 14.43 -22.33
N ARG A 549 -23.85 14.09 -23.16
CA ARG A 549 -23.95 14.29 -24.59
C ARG A 549 -24.94 13.30 -25.19
N SER A 550 -25.88 13.79 -26.00
CA SER A 550 -26.76 12.94 -26.81
C SER A 550 -25.95 12.10 -27.79
N LEU A 551 -26.53 10.98 -28.25
CA LEU A 551 -25.93 10.09 -29.25
C LEU A 551 -25.61 10.81 -30.58
N ASP A 552 -26.36 11.86 -30.90
CA ASP A 552 -26.12 12.71 -32.08
C ASP A 552 -24.94 13.68 -31.90
N GLY A 553 -24.40 13.78 -30.67
CA GLY A 553 -23.33 14.70 -30.33
C GLY A 553 -23.72 16.18 -30.33
N ALA A 554 -24.97 16.51 -30.67
CA ALA A 554 -25.44 17.87 -30.95
C ALA A 554 -26.28 18.46 -29.81
N SER A 555 -26.89 17.62 -28.97
CA SER A 555 -27.71 18.06 -27.85
C SER A 555 -27.23 17.54 -26.49
N CYS A 556 -27.56 18.26 -25.41
CA CYS A 556 -27.34 17.82 -24.05
C CYS A 556 -28.62 17.16 -23.51
N VAL A 557 -28.50 15.97 -22.95
CA VAL A 557 -29.53 15.26 -22.19
C VAL A 557 -29.19 15.35 -20.71
N PHE A 558 -30.19 15.36 -19.84
CA PHE A 558 -29.97 15.38 -18.39
C PHE A 558 -30.64 14.19 -17.71
N TYR A 559 -30.03 13.72 -16.63
CA TYR A 559 -30.58 12.67 -15.77
C TYR A 559 -30.58 13.16 -14.32
N PRO A 560 -31.67 12.98 -13.57
CA PRO A 560 -31.68 13.24 -12.14
C PRO A 560 -30.62 12.41 -11.41
N PHE A 561 -29.76 13.08 -10.64
CA PHE A 561 -28.79 12.37 -9.81
C PHE A 561 -29.50 11.72 -8.62
N ARG A 562 -29.15 10.46 -8.32
CA ARG A 562 -29.65 9.74 -7.15
C ARG A 562 -28.49 9.23 -6.33
N TYR A 563 -28.37 9.75 -5.10
CA TYR A 563 -27.32 9.35 -4.17
C TYR A 563 -27.29 7.84 -3.95
N GLN A 564 -28.45 7.18 -3.92
CA GLN A 564 -28.57 5.73 -3.66
C GLN A 564 -27.86 4.85 -4.70
N HIS A 565 -27.62 5.35 -5.92
CA HIS A 565 -26.87 4.59 -6.92
C HIS A 565 -25.40 4.46 -6.45
N LEU A 566 -24.94 3.22 -6.30
CA LEU A 566 -23.62 2.90 -5.76
C LEU A 566 -22.50 3.05 -6.81
N THR A 567 -22.85 3.08 -8.10
CA THR A 567 -21.92 2.80 -9.21
C THR A 567 -21.41 4.04 -9.95
N SER A 568 -21.96 5.24 -9.73
CA SER A 568 -21.48 6.45 -10.41
C SER A 568 -20.38 7.17 -9.63
N ASN A 569 -19.35 7.62 -10.35
CA ASN A 569 -18.42 8.62 -9.82
C ASN A 569 -19.23 9.88 -9.50
N ARG A 570 -19.06 10.39 -8.27
CA ARG A 570 -19.79 11.57 -7.82
C ARG A 570 -19.09 12.83 -8.28
N ALA A 571 -17.78 12.81 -8.37
CA ALA A 571 -17.06 13.91 -8.99
C ALA A 571 -15.98 13.46 -9.95
N THR A 572 -15.66 14.36 -10.85
CA THR A 572 -14.45 14.35 -11.64
C THR A 572 -13.46 15.29 -10.99
N ASP A 573 -12.28 14.78 -10.63
CA ASP A 573 -11.16 15.63 -10.22
C ASP A 573 -10.52 16.26 -11.46
N CYS A 574 -10.68 17.57 -11.64
CA CYS A 574 -10.07 18.30 -12.75
C CYS A 574 -8.75 18.90 -12.27
N ALA A 575 -7.64 18.36 -12.77
CA ALA A 575 -6.30 18.85 -12.43
C ALA A 575 -5.85 20.00 -13.35
N SER A 576 -6.52 20.20 -14.48
CA SER A 576 -6.18 21.18 -15.50
C SER A 576 -7.41 21.89 -16.08
N TYR A 577 -7.19 23.02 -16.76
CA TYR A 577 -8.25 23.71 -17.52
C TYR A 577 -8.86 22.80 -18.60
N GLY A 578 -8.04 21.97 -19.25
CA GLY A 578 -8.52 21.00 -20.24
C GLY A 578 -9.49 19.98 -19.65
N ASP A 579 -9.25 19.51 -18.42
CA ASP A 579 -10.18 18.61 -17.73
C ASP A 579 -11.53 19.28 -17.45
N VAL A 580 -11.51 20.57 -17.09
CA VAL A 580 -12.72 21.37 -16.87
C VAL A 580 -13.52 21.49 -18.17
N LEU A 581 -12.87 21.78 -19.29
CA LEU A 581 -13.53 21.85 -20.61
C LEU A 581 -14.10 20.50 -21.03
N ALA A 582 -13.40 19.39 -20.80
CA ALA A 582 -13.89 18.06 -21.09
C ALA A 582 -15.15 17.72 -20.26
N TRP A 583 -15.15 18.08 -18.97
CA TRP A 583 -16.33 17.91 -18.11
C TRP A 583 -17.50 18.81 -18.54
N LEU A 584 -17.25 20.10 -18.82
CA LEU A 584 -18.27 21.03 -19.31
C LEU A 584 -18.84 20.63 -20.68
N SER A 585 -18.04 19.95 -21.50
CA SER A 585 -18.45 19.41 -22.80
C SER A 585 -19.14 18.04 -22.68
N HIS A 586 -19.40 17.59 -21.45
CA HIS A 586 -20.07 16.32 -21.11
C HIS A 586 -19.33 15.08 -21.62
N GLU A 587 -18.01 15.15 -21.78
CA GLU A 587 -17.16 13.97 -22.02
C GLU A 587 -17.00 13.12 -20.73
N ARG A 588 -17.31 13.74 -19.59
CA ARG A 588 -17.34 13.11 -18.26
C ARG A 588 -18.72 13.34 -17.66
N THR A 589 -19.31 12.30 -17.09
CA THR A 589 -20.74 12.31 -16.69
C THR A 589 -20.97 12.42 -15.19
N SER A 590 -19.94 12.74 -14.40
CA SER A 590 -20.11 12.91 -12.95
C SER A 590 -20.91 14.18 -12.63
N PRO A 591 -21.76 14.18 -11.58
CA PRO A 591 -22.59 15.33 -11.24
C PRO A 591 -21.78 16.53 -10.71
N PHE A 592 -20.59 16.28 -10.17
CA PHE A 592 -19.68 17.33 -9.71
C PHE A 592 -18.38 17.37 -10.53
N CYS A 593 -17.86 18.59 -10.69
CA CYS A 593 -16.53 18.91 -11.18
C CYS A 593 -15.74 19.53 -10.04
N LEU A 594 -14.69 18.87 -9.59
CA LEU A 594 -13.77 19.44 -8.60
C LEU A 594 -12.76 20.31 -9.34
N LEU A 595 -12.79 21.62 -9.10
CA LEU A 595 -12.07 22.58 -9.94
C LEU A 595 -10.57 22.67 -9.59
N PRO A 596 -9.69 23.01 -10.55
CA PRO A 596 -8.23 22.99 -10.36
C PRO A 596 -7.68 23.91 -9.25
N ASP A 597 -8.45 24.90 -8.81
CA ASP A 597 -8.07 25.79 -7.70
C ASP A 597 -7.97 25.10 -6.33
N GLY A 598 -8.40 23.83 -6.24
CA GLY A 598 -8.36 23.01 -5.03
C GLY A 598 -9.41 23.39 -3.97
N ARG A 599 -10.29 24.36 -4.25
CA ARG A 599 -11.21 24.94 -3.25
C ARG A 599 -12.64 25.08 -3.75
N SER A 600 -12.85 24.97 -5.06
CA SER A 600 -14.15 25.15 -5.67
C SER A 600 -14.63 23.86 -6.31
N LEU A 601 -15.95 23.69 -6.33
CA LEU A 601 -16.61 22.64 -7.09
C LEU A 601 -17.78 23.24 -7.89
N LEU A 602 -18.02 22.66 -9.06
CA LEU A 602 -19.03 23.09 -10.03
C LEU A 602 -20.02 21.95 -10.30
N PHE A 603 -21.31 22.25 -10.36
CA PHE A 603 -22.38 21.28 -10.64
C PHE A 603 -23.61 21.95 -11.25
N ALA A 604 -24.49 21.15 -11.86
CA ALA A 604 -25.72 21.64 -12.48
C ALA A 604 -26.95 21.36 -11.60
N LEU A 605 -27.87 22.32 -11.54
CA LEU A 605 -29.14 22.21 -10.84
C LEU A 605 -30.30 22.41 -11.80
N LYS A 606 -31.34 21.61 -11.63
CA LYS A 606 -32.66 21.82 -12.24
C LYS A 606 -33.58 22.47 -11.23
N LEU A 607 -34.23 23.56 -11.62
CA LEU A 607 -35.19 24.30 -10.80
C LEU A 607 -36.62 23.80 -11.02
N SER A 608 -37.52 24.13 -10.09
CA SER A 608 -38.93 23.71 -10.14
C SER A 608 -39.71 24.20 -11.38
N ASP A 609 -39.26 25.28 -12.01
CA ASP A 609 -39.83 25.82 -13.26
C ASP A 609 -39.30 25.10 -14.52
N GLY A 610 -38.43 24.10 -14.34
CA GLY A 610 -37.79 23.34 -15.41
C GLY A 610 -36.57 24.02 -16.04
N SER A 611 -36.19 25.22 -15.58
CA SER A 611 -34.95 25.87 -15.99
C SER A 611 -33.74 25.30 -15.25
N PHE A 612 -32.54 25.58 -15.76
CA PHE A 612 -31.29 25.09 -15.19
C PHE A 612 -30.34 26.23 -14.84
N CYS A 613 -29.49 25.98 -13.85
CA CYS A 613 -28.37 26.85 -13.51
C CYS A 613 -27.14 26.04 -13.12
N TRP A 614 -25.99 26.69 -13.20
CA TRP A 614 -24.75 26.19 -12.62
C TRP A 614 -24.63 26.65 -11.17
N ALA A 615 -24.13 25.80 -10.31
CA ALA A 615 -23.78 26.14 -8.95
C ALA A 615 -22.27 26.00 -8.77
N VAL A 616 -21.64 27.06 -8.26
CA VAL A 616 -20.21 27.10 -7.90
C VAL A 616 -20.13 27.21 -6.40
N ALA A 617 -19.68 26.16 -5.74
CA ALA A 617 -19.52 26.15 -4.29
C ALA A 617 -18.03 26.27 -3.92
N GLN A 618 -17.68 27.22 -3.06
CA GLN A 618 -16.29 27.53 -2.71
C GLN A 618 -16.07 27.37 -1.21
N THR A 619 -15.01 26.65 -0.82
CA THR A 619 -14.69 26.31 0.58
C THR A 619 -13.92 27.39 1.33
N MET A 620 -14.19 28.67 1.02
CA MET A 620 -13.49 29.82 1.58
C MET A 620 -14.43 30.74 2.36
N SER A 621 -13.86 31.49 3.32
CA SER A 621 -14.61 32.52 4.07
C SER A 621 -15.07 33.69 3.22
N LYS A 622 -14.43 33.92 2.06
CA LYS A 622 -14.85 34.91 1.07
C LYS A 622 -14.86 34.27 -0.32
N VAL A 623 -16.03 34.29 -0.96
CA VAL A 623 -16.24 33.85 -2.34
C VAL A 623 -15.45 34.78 -3.25
N SER A 624 -14.67 34.22 -4.18
CA SER A 624 -14.00 35.03 -5.21
C SER A 624 -15.04 35.50 -6.23
N ASP A 625 -15.12 36.80 -6.48
CA ASP A 625 -16.01 37.33 -7.52
C ASP A 625 -15.56 36.90 -8.93
N ASP A 626 -14.29 36.56 -9.09
CA ASP A 626 -13.71 36.18 -10.38
C ASP A 626 -13.76 34.66 -10.57
N LEU A 627 -14.75 34.21 -11.35
CA LEU A 627 -14.93 32.79 -11.67
C LEU A 627 -13.77 32.22 -12.48
N SER A 628 -13.08 33.06 -13.27
CA SER A 628 -11.99 32.60 -14.14
C SER A 628 -10.87 31.93 -13.33
N GLN A 629 -10.59 32.46 -12.13
CA GLN A 629 -9.55 31.93 -11.23
C GLN A 629 -9.83 30.51 -10.76
N CYS A 630 -11.09 30.07 -10.76
CA CYS A 630 -11.43 28.72 -10.32
C CYS A 630 -11.06 27.67 -11.37
N PHE A 631 -11.00 28.03 -12.65
CA PHE A 631 -10.77 27.06 -13.74
C PHE A 631 -9.30 26.74 -13.98
N HIS A 632 -8.39 27.48 -13.36
CA HIS A 632 -6.94 27.33 -13.55
C HIS A 632 -6.27 26.87 -12.25
N PRO A 633 -5.20 26.05 -12.34
CA PRO A 633 -4.34 25.78 -11.20
C PRO A 633 -3.77 27.10 -10.62
N PRO A 634 -3.48 27.17 -9.32
CA PRO A 634 -2.98 28.40 -8.68
C PRO A 634 -1.69 28.99 -9.29
N ASP A 635 -0.86 28.14 -9.90
CA ASP A 635 0.43 28.52 -10.50
C ASP A 635 0.33 28.87 -11.99
N ASP A 636 -0.85 28.74 -12.60
CA ASP A 636 -1.04 29.01 -14.02
C ASP A 636 -1.25 30.51 -14.26
N SER A 637 -0.48 31.06 -15.19
CA SER A 637 -0.53 32.48 -15.56
C SER A 637 -1.61 32.76 -16.62
N GLU A 638 -2.14 31.72 -17.25
CA GLU A 638 -3.19 31.84 -18.25
C GLU A 638 -4.52 32.19 -17.57
N LYS A 639 -5.17 33.27 -18.03
CA LYS A 639 -6.43 33.78 -17.47
C LYS A 639 -7.60 33.70 -18.45
N ASP A 640 -7.39 33.10 -19.62
CA ASP A 640 -8.45 33.04 -20.62
C ASP A 640 -9.45 31.94 -20.28
N ALA A 641 -10.47 32.32 -19.53
CA ALA A 641 -11.61 31.47 -19.22
C ALA A 641 -12.72 31.53 -20.29
N SER A 642 -12.54 32.23 -21.41
CA SER A 642 -13.61 32.52 -22.37
C SER A 642 -14.31 31.27 -22.89
N HIS A 643 -13.57 30.19 -23.14
CA HIS A 643 -14.14 28.93 -23.62
C HIS A 643 -15.03 28.26 -22.56
N ALA A 644 -14.56 28.17 -21.31
CA ALA A 644 -15.36 27.66 -20.20
C ALA A 644 -16.65 28.49 -20.00
N ILE A 645 -16.55 29.84 -20.07
CA ILE A 645 -17.73 30.73 -19.98
C ILE A 645 -18.70 30.50 -21.15
N ALA A 646 -18.17 30.28 -22.37
CA ALA A 646 -19.00 29.97 -23.54
C ALA A 646 -19.74 28.64 -23.37
N LEU A 647 -19.10 27.61 -22.82
CA LEU A 647 -19.73 26.31 -22.52
C LEU A 647 -20.77 26.42 -21.39
N LEU A 648 -20.49 27.16 -20.33
CA LEU A 648 -21.45 27.40 -19.25
C LEU A 648 -22.74 28.07 -19.76
N SER A 649 -22.63 28.89 -20.81
CA SER A 649 -23.77 29.55 -21.45
C SER A 649 -24.64 28.61 -22.29
N GLN A 650 -24.18 27.39 -22.57
CA GLN A 650 -24.88 26.37 -23.36
C GLN A 650 -25.76 25.43 -22.52
N ILE A 651 -25.92 25.68 -21.22
CA ILE A 651 -26.77 24.86 -20.35
C ILE A 651 -28.23 24.81 -20.87
N PRO A 652 -28.92 23.65 -20.82
CA PRO A 652 -30.30 23.55 -21.29
C PRO A 652 -31.22 24.53 -20.55
N VAL A 653 -32.10 25.24 -21.26
CA VAL A 653 -33.14 26.12 -20.68
C VAL A 653 -32.58 27.00 -19.53
N PRO A 654 -31.66 27.95 -19.81
CA PRO A 654 -30.95 28.69 -18.79
C PRO A 654 -31.88 29.55 -17.92
N CYS A 655 -31.64 29.54 -16.60
CA CYS A 655 -32.41 30.35 -15.65
C CYS A 655 -32.14 31.85 -15.84
N LYS A 656 -33.10 32.56 -16.44
CA LYS A 656 -32.97 33.99 -16.79
C LYS A 656 -32.75 34.93 -15.60
N THR A 657 -33.08 34.49 -14.38
CA THR A 657 -32.96 35.31 -13.16
C THR A 657 -31.54 35.38 -12.59
N LEU A 658 -30.62 34.52 -13.06
CA LEU A 658 -29.23 34.43 -12.59
C LEU A 658 -28.22 35.05 -13.56
N GLY A 659 -28.68 35.71 -14.63
CA GLY A 659 -27.82 36.28 -15.66
C GLY A 659 -27.36 35.26 -16.71
N ALA A 660 -26.39 35.66 -17.53
CA ALA A 660 -25.79 34.83 -18.57
C ALA A 660 -24.26 34.84 -18.43
N PRO A 661 -23.62 33.72 -18.09
CA PRO A 661 -24.21 32.40 -17.77
C PRO A 661 -25.02 32.41 -16.44
N PRO A 662 -26.01 31.50 -16.28
CA PRO A 662 -26.85 31.45 -15.08
C PRO A 662 -26.11 30.75 -13.94
N ILE A 663 -25.41 31.52 -13.09
CA ILE A 663 -24.54 30.99 -12.04
C ILE A 663 -25.07 31.35 -10.65
N LEU A 664 -25.20 30.33 -9.81
CA LEU A 664 -25.43 30.41 -8.37
C LEU A 664 -24.10 30.21 -7.64
N ARG A 665 -23.69 31.19 -6.83
CA ARG A 665 -22.48 31.08 -6.00
C ARG A 665 -22.86 30.69 -4.58
N ILE A 666 -22.19 29.68 -4.04
CA ILE A 666 -22.44 29.16 -2.69
C ILE A 666 -21.13 29.23 -1.90
N ALA A 667 -21.15 29.90 -0.75
CA ALA A 667 -20.03 29.86 0.17
C ALA A 667 -20.16 28.62 1.07
N ILE A 668 -19.10 27.84 1.22
CA ILE A 668 -19.03 26.75 2.19
C ILE A 668 -18.09 27.21 3.31
N SER A 669 -18.67 27.51 4.47
CA SER A 669 -17.92 27.97 5.63
C SER A 669 -17.75 26.82 6.61
N PRO A 670 -16.51 26.32 6.81
CA PRO A 670 -16.24 25.30 7.81
C PRO A 670 -16.33 25.86 9.24
N THR A 671 -16.33 27.18 9.42
CA THR A 671 -16.44 27.85 10.72
C THR A 671 -17.86 28.32 11.01
N THR A 672 -18.25 28.32 12.29
CA THR A 672 -19.52 28.91 12.77
C THR A 672 -19.55 30.42 12.64
N ASP A 673 -18.39 31.08 12.69
CA ASP A 673 -18.25 32.55 12.63
C ASP A 673 -18.29 33.09 11.19
N ALA A 674 -19.13 32.50 10.34
CA ALA A 674 -19.31 32.98 8.97
C ALA A 674 -19.71 34.46 9.03
N MET A 675 -18.79 35.35 8.65
CA MET A 675 -19.09 36.78 8.50
C MET A 675 -20.27 36.91 7.55
N ALA A 676 -21.14 37.88 7.80
CA ALA A 676 -22.32 38.17 6.98
C ALA A 676 -21.93 38.26 5.49
N SER A 677 -22.06 37.14 4.78
CA SER A 677 -21.91 37.03 3.35
C SER A 677 -23.26 37.35 2.75
N ASP A 678 -23.30 38.28 1.79
CA ASP A 678 -24.53 38.65 1.08
C ASP A 678 -25.08 37.51 0.18
N GLY A 679 -24.38 36.36 0.11
CA GLY A 679 -24.77 35.19 -0.67
C GLY A 679 -25.19 33.97 0.16
N PRO A 680 -25.74 32.93 -0.50
CA PRO A 680 -26.13 31.70 0.18
C PRO A 680 -24.92 30.97 0.76
N VAL A 681 -25.02 30.60 2.04
CA VAL A 681 -23.93 29.97 2.80
C VAL A 681 -24.34 28.59 3.27
N MET A 682 -23.51 27.60 3.04
CA MET A 682 -23.56 26.31 3.74
C MET A 682 -22.59 26.40 4.92
N ASP A 683 -23.15 26.63 6.11
CA ASP A 683 -22.37 26.76 7.34
C ASP A 683 -22.09 25.39 7.99
N ARG A 684 -21.20 25.40 8.98
CA ARG A 684 -20.82 24.21 9.73
C ARG A 684 -22.02 23.44 10.29
N SER A 685 -23.01 24.12 10.87
CA SER A 685 -24.18 23.46 11.47
C SER A 685 -25.00 22.68 10.43
N ARG A 686 -25.15 23.22 9.21
CA ARG A 686 -25.82 22.52 8.11
C ARG A 686 -25.00 21.33 7.62
N LEU A 687 -23.69 21.49 7.47
CA LEU A 687 -22.79 20.40 7.11
C LEU A 687 -22.90 19.23 8.11
N GLU A 688 -22.85 19.53 9.40
CA GLU A 688 -22.98 18.53 10.49
C GLU A 688 -24.36 17.85 10.46
N THR A 689 -25.43 18.61 10.22
CA THR A 689 -26.79 18.06 10.11
C THR A 689 -26.91 17.09 8.93
N LEU A 690 -26.35 17.45 7.78
CA LEU A 690 -26.33 16.58 6.60
C LEU A 690 -25.47 15.34 6.81
N ALA A 691 -24.30 15.52 7.41
CA ALA A 691 -23.39 14.43 7.75
C ALA A 691 -24.05 13.41 8.69
N ALA A 692 -24.75 13.86 9.73
CA ALA A 692 -25.46 12.99 10.66
C ALA A 692 -26.56 12.14 10.01
N ALA A 693 -27.06 12.55 8.84
CA ALA A 693 -28.08 11.82 8.09
C ALA A 693 -27.51 10.76 7.13
N ILE A 694 -26.19 10.75 6.89
CA ILE A 694 -25.55 9.77 6.02
C ILE A 694 -25.28 8.49 6.80
N ASN A 695 -25.74 7.36 6.27
CA ASN A 695 -25.40 6.04 6.79
C ASN A 695 -23.94 5.71 6.44
N LEU A 696 -23.09 5.54 7.46
CA LEU A 696 -21.67 5.21 7.29
C LEU A 696 -21.45 3.84 6.63
N GLN A 697 -22.38 2.89 6.80
CA GLN A 697 -22.30 1.60 6.11
C GLN A 697 -22.44 1.77 4.59
N ASP A 698 -23.30 2.70 4.14
CA ASP A 698 -23.45 2.99 2.72
C ASP A 698 -22.18 3.64 2.15
N VAL A 699 -21.45 4.39 2.98
CA VAL A 699 -20.15 4.98 2.59
C VAL A 699 -19.11 3.89 2.36
N LEU A 700 -19.01 2.90 3.27
CA LEU A 700 -18.12 1.75 3.11
C LEU A 700 -18.46 0.94 1.86
N HIS A 701 -19.75 0.65 1.64
CA HIS A 701 -20.19 -0.05 0.44
C HIS A 701 -19.81 0.67 -0.86
N ARG A 702 -19.76 2.01 -0.86
CA ARG A 702 -19.33 2.79 -2.04
C ARG A 702 -17.84 2.71 -2.30
N ILE A 703 -17.03 2.79 -1.26
CA ILE A 703 -15.58 2.59 -1.38
C ILE A 703 -15.31 1.21 -1.99
N VAL A 704 -16.03 0.20 -1.51
CA VAL A 704 -15.93 -1.16 -2.03
C VAL A 704 -16.42 -1.26 -3.47
N ALA A 705 -17.53 -0.62 -3.83
CA ALA A 705 -18.02 -0.59 -5.21
C ALA A 705 -16.96 -0.01 -6.17
N HIS A 706 -16.20 1.00 -5.73
CA HIS A 706 -15.08 1.53 -6.52
C HIS A 706 -13.93 0.54 -6.69
N VAL A 707 -13.56 -0.20 -5.63
CA VAL A 707 -12.56 -1.29 -5.73
C VAL A 707 -12.98 -2.33 -6.77
N VAL A 708 -14.25 -2.73 -6.74
CA VAL A 708 -14.80 -3.74 -7.66
C VAL A 708 -14.83 -3.20 -9.10
N ARG A 709 -15.18 -1.93 -9.30
CA ARG A 709 -15.20 -1.33 -10.63
C ARG A 709 -13.83 -1.30 -11.29
N ILE A 710 -12.75 -1.13 -10.53
CA ILE A 710 -11.37 -1.25 -11.06
C ILE A 710 -11.15 -2.64 -11.68
N ALA A 711 -11.81 -3.68 -11.15
CA ALA A 711 -11.79 -5.03 -11.71
C ALA A 711 -12.58 -5.18 -13.03
N GLU A 712 -13.54 -4.28 -13.29
CA GLU A 712 -14.52 -4.37 -14.37
C GLU A 712 -14.59 -3.08 -15.23
N PRO A 713 -13.50 -2.71 -15.95
CA PRO A 713 -13.50 -1.47 -16.74
C PRO A 713 -14.52 -1.46 -17.91
N HIS A 714 -15.16 -2.60 -18.20
CA HIS A 714 -16.16 -2.76 -19.26
C HIS A 714 -17.59 -2.97 -18.74
N ALA A 715 -17.85 -2.76 -17.44
CA ALA A 715 -19.23 -2.71 -16.98
C ALA A 715 -19.95 -1.54 -17.71
N PRO A 716 -21.09 -1.80 -18.38
CA PRO A 716 -21.80 -0.76 -19.11
C PRO A 716 -22.13 0.39 -18.15
N ALA A 717 -21.86 1.62 -18.58
CA ALA A 717 -22.19 2.79 -17.77
C ALA A 717 -23.71 2.79 -17.47
N ALA A 718 -24.13 3.30 -16.30
CA ALA A 718 -25.56 3.36 -15.94
C ALA A 718 -26.41 4.05 -17.02
N SER A 719 -25.83 4.97 -17.80
CA SER A 719 -26.44 5.62 -18.95
C SER A 719 -26.75 4.68 -20.13
N GLU A 720 -26.04 3.56 -20.29
CA GLU A 720 -26.31 2.56 -21.34
C GLU A 720 -27.48 1.62 -20.98
N LEU A 721 -27.84 1.56 -19.69
CA LEU A 721 -28.94 0.73 -19.18
C LEU A 721 -30.27 1.49 -19.05
N VAL A 722 -30.24 2.82 -19.16
CA VAL A 722 -31.43 3.68 -19.02
C VAL A 722 -31.77 4.30 -20.36
N SER A 723 -32.66 3.67 -21.12
CA SER A 723 -33.39 4.36 -22.20
C SER A 723 -34.05 5.61 -21.60
N PRO A 724 -33.91 6.81 -22.20
CA PRO A 724 -34.55 8.01 -21.68
C PRO A 724 -36.05 7.74 -21.62
N GLY A 725 -36.58 7.62 -20.40
CA GLY A 725 -38.00 7.38 -20.21
C GLY A 725 -38.77 8.50 -20.90
N ALA A 726 -39.61 8.13 -21.87
CA ALA A 726 -40.53 9.09 -22.49
C ALA A 726 -41.29 9.83 -21.37
N PRO A 727 -41.49 11.15 -21.49
CA PRO A 727 -42.17 11.93 -20.46
C PRO A 727 -43.52 11.30 -20.17
N LEU A 728 -43.70 10.84 -18.93
CA LEU A 728 -44.94 10.26 -18.45
C LEU A 728 -46.05 11.30 -18.61
N GLY A 729 -46.94 11.05 -19.58
CA GLY A 729 -48.18 11.81 -19.71
C GLY A 729 -49.03 11.70 -18.44
N PRO A 730 -49.95 12.66 -18.20
CA PRO A 730 -50.76 12.68 -16.99
C PRO A 730 -51.58 11.39 -16.85
N PRO A 731 -51.80 10.91 -15.61
CA PRO A 731 -52.32 9.57 -15.36
C PRO A 731 -53.79 9.47 -15.80
N THR A 732 -54.06 8.79 -16.91
CA THR A 732 -55.41 8.35 -17.26
C THR A 732 -55.76 7.11 -16.47
N THR A 733 -56.70 7.24 -15.54
CA THR A 733 -57.33 6.12 -14.84
C THR A 733 -58.07 5.22 -15.82
N SER A 734 -57.61 3.99 -16.03
CA SER A 734 -58.46 2.93 -16.59
C SER A 734 -58.31 1.62 -15.84
N LYS A 735 -59.39 1.24 -15.17
CA LYS A 735 -59.71 -0.13 -14.74
C LYS A 735 -59.69 -1.05 -15.97
N HIS A 736 -59.05 -2.22 -15.89
CA HIS A 736 -59.70 -3.51 -16.18
C HIS A 736 -58.77 -4.73 -16.05
N LYS A 737 -59.21 -5.64 -15.18
CA LYS A 737 -59.32 -7.11 -15.31
C LYS A 737 -58.16 -7.94 -15.86
N ALA A 738 -57.73 -8.84 -14.98
CA ALA A 738 -56.98 -10.07 -15.22
C ALA A 738 -57.55 -10.96 -16.33
N ALA A 739 -56.65 -11.53 -17.13
CA ALA A 739 -56.84 -12.81 -17.81
C ALA A 739 -55.49 -13.49 -18.06
N ILE A 740 -55.30 -14.64 -17.42
CA ILE A 740 -54.29 -15.67 -17.74
C ILE A 740 -54.78 -16.43 -18.99
N PRO A 741 -53.89 -16.81 -19.94
CA PRO A 741 -53.69 -18.26 -20.11
C PRO A 741 -52.30 -18.74 -20.59
N ARG A 742 -51.93 -19.88 -20.00
CA ARG A 742 -51.38 -21.11 -20.59
C ARG A 742 -50.09 -21.12 -21.42
N ARG A 743 -49.11 -21.81 -20.82
CA ARG A 743 -48.17 -22.78 -21.41
C ARG A 743 -48.64 -23.45 -22.71
N THR A 744 -47.74 -23.48 -23.71
CA THR A 744 -47.61 -24.62 -24.62
C THR A 744 -46.15 -24.86 -25.06
N LYS A 745 -45.82 -26.15 -25.02
CA LYS A 745 -44.64 -26.93 -25.42
C LYS A 745 -43.81 -26.51 -26.65
N GLU A 746 -42.50 -26.75 -26.49
CA GLU A 746 -41.55 -27.45 -27.38
C GLU A 746 -41.83 -27.54 -28.89
N ARG A 747 -40.85 -27.08 -29.69
CA ARG A 747 -40.35 -27.88 -30.82
C ARG A 747 -38.95 -27.44 -31.27
N SER A 748 -38.18 -28.45 -31.65
CA SER A 748 -36.78 -28.47 -32.02
C SER A 748 -36.49 -28.10 -33.49
N SER A 749 -35.24 -27.71 -33.71
CA SER A 749 -34.42 -27.86 -34.94
C SER A 749 -34.78 -27.03 -36.18
N LYS A 750 -33.82 -26.22 -36.66
CA LYS A 750 -33.05 -26.52 -37.89
C LYS A 750 -31.94 -25.51 -38.13
N SER A 751 -30.87 -26.09 -38.68
CA SER A 751 -29.65 -25.50 -39.24
C SER A 751 -29.89 -24.41 -40.29
N SER A 752 -28.99 -23.43 -40.35
CA SER A 752 -28.54 -22.91 -41.64
C SER A 752 -27.07 -22.46 -41.57
N GLN A 753 -26.30 -22.99 -42.51
CA GLN A 753 -24.92 -22.66 -42.81
C GLN A 753 -24.84 -21.37 -43.64
N GLN A 754 -23.69 -20.72 -43.52
CA GLN A 754 -22.97 -19.95 -44.54
C GLN A 754 -23.60 -18.64 -45.07
N THR A 755 -22.88 -17.54 -44.82
CA THR A 755 -22.22 -16.83 -45.92
C THR A 755 -20.97 -16.11 -45.44
N ARG A 756 -19.90 -16.30 -46.22
CA ARG A 756 -18.60 -15.63 -46.14
C ARG A 756 -18.75 -14.15 -46.47
N HIS A 757 -17.97 -13.30 -45.82
CA HIS A 757 -17.30 -12.19 -46.51
C HIS A 757 -15.98 -11.83 -45.82
N ASP A 758 -14.92 -11.87 -46.64
CA ASP A 758 -13.56 -11.41 -46.37
C ASP A 758 -13.50 -9.92 -46.03
N LEU A 759 -12.68 -9.53 -45.04
CA LEU A 759 -11.87 -8.30 -45.12
C LEU A 759 -10.51 -8.48 -44.42
N ARG A 760 -9.48 -8.03 -45.15
CA ARG A 760 -8.03 -8.17 -44.98
C ARG A 760 -7.47 -7.62 -43.65
N PRO A 761 -6.33 -8.16 -43.17
CA PRO A 761 -5.54 -7.52 -42.11
C PRO A 761 -4.60 -6.44 -42.68
N ARG A 762 -4.64 -5.25 -42.07
CA ARG A 762 -3.65 -4.18 -42.27
C ARG A 762 -2.36 -4.54 -41.52
N GLN A 763 -1.34 -4.98 -42.25
CA GLN A 763 0.05 -4.87 -41.83
C GLN A 763 0.46 -3.39 -41.85
N LYS A 764 1.00 -2.88 -40.74
CA LYS A 764 1.82 -1.66 -40.75
C LYS A 764 3.23 -2.03 -40.35
N ALA A 765 4.14 -1.75 -41.26
CA ALA A 765 5.55 -2.00 -41.20
C ALA A 765 6.24 -1.18 -40.10
N ILE A 766 7.19 -1.85 -39.46
CA ILE A 766 8.24 -1.28 -38.62
C ILE A 766 9.24 -0.58 -39.54
N SER A 767 9.68 0.62 -39.17
CA SER A 767 10.92 1.22 -39.66
C SER A 767 11.60 1.97 -38.51
N PRO A 768 12.92 1.82 -38.33
CA PRO A 768 13.64 2.39 -37.20
C PRO A 768 14.16 3.80 -37.53
N PRO A 769 14.59 4.56 -36.50
CA PRO A 769 15.69 5.49 -36.71
C PRO A 769 16.87 5.12 -35.82
N THR A 770 17.93 4.69 -36.48
CA THR A 770 19.32 4.86 -36.09
C THR A 770 19.68 6.35 -36.05
N GLY A 771 20.40 6.79 -35.01
CA GLY A 771 21.00 8.12 -34.98
C GLY A 771 21.49 8.54 -33.57
N PRO A 772 22.80 8.76 -33.37
CA PRO A 772 23.39 9.02 -32.06
C PRO A 772 23.36 10.51 -31.73
N ILE A 773 23.07 10.87 -30.47
CA ILE A 773 23.30 12.23 -29.98
C ILE A 773 24.11 12.18 -28.70
N THR A 774 25.32 12.68 -28.83
CA THR A 774 26.33 12.98 -27.82
C THR A 774 25.77 13.93 -26.75
N ARG A 775 25.88 13.54 -25.48
CA ARG A 775 25.59 14.45 -24.35
C ARG A 775 26.86 15.17 -23.94
N SER A 776 27.01 16.40 -24.42
CA SER A 776 28.02 17.36 -23.97
C SER A 776 27.71 17.75 -22.51
N MET A 777 28.66 17.53 -21.61
CA MET A 777 28.65 18.12 -20.28
C MET A 777 28.83 19.64 -20.39
N ARG A 778 27.84 20.40 -19.93
CA ARG A 778 27.99 21.84 -19.71
C ARG A 778 27.88 22.11 -18.21
N ALA A 779 29.05 22.33 -17.61
CA ALA A 779 29.19 22.89 -16.28
C ALA A 779 28.50 24.26 -16.21
N LYS A 780 27.70 24.48 -15.16
CA LYS A 780 27.32 25.80 -14.69
C LYS A 780 27.66 25.91 -13.20
N SER A 781 28.62 26.78 -12.97
CA SER A 781 29.12 27.31 -11.70
C SER A 781 28.16 28.33 -11.06
N ALA A 782 28.36 28.54 -9.76
CA ALA A 782 27.84 29.61 -8.88
C ALA A 782 26.36 29.45 -8.45
N ALA A 783 25.96 29.75 -7.21
CA ALA A 783 26.50 30.76 -6.29
C ALA A 783 26.32 30.37 -4.81
N ALA A 784 27.30 30.77 -4.00
CA ALA A 784 27.26 30.73 -2.55
C ALA A 784 26.09 31.56 -1.98
N ARG A 785 25.23 30.95 -1.17
CA ARG A 785 24.31 31.66 -0.26
C ARG A 785 24.70 31.39 1.17
N ARG A 786 25.28 32.42 1.80
CA ARG A 786 25.41 32.60 3.24
C ARG A 786 24.02 32.55 3.88
N SER A 787 23.72 31.54 4.68
CA SER A 787 22.62 31.57 5.64
C SER A 787 23.15 32.09 6.98
N LYS A 788 22.65 33.26 7.39
CA LYS A 788 22.78 33.79 8.75
C LYS A 788 21.78 33.03 9.63
N SER A 789 22.27 32.45 10.71
CA SER A 789 21.45 31.94 11.81
C SER A 789 20.83 33.08 12.62
N PRO A 790 19.55 32.98 13.02
CA PRO A 790 19.04 33.72 14.16
C PRO A 790 18.99 32.79 15.37
N THR A 791 19.88 33.06 16.31
CA THR A 791 19.78 32.63 17.71
C THR A 791 18.48 33.18 18.31
N ARG A 792 17.56 32.30 18.70
CA ARG A 792 16.39 32.67 19.53
C ARG A 792 16.39 31.82 20.78
N THR A 793 16.98 32.38 21.84
CA THR A 793 16.86 31.92 23.23
C THR A 793 15.45 32.19 23.72
N GLY A 794 14.68 31.14 23.97
CA GLY A 794 13.37 31.20 24.64
C GLY A 794 13.33 30.22 25.80
N LYS A 795 13.65 30.71 27.01
CA LYS A 795 13.41 29.99 28.27
C LYS A 795 11.90 29.81 28.44
N ARG A 796 11.42 28.57 28.57
CA ARG A 796 10.09 28.26 29.11
C ARG A 796 10.27 27.46 30.40
N SER A 797 9.89 28.10 31.50
CA SER A 797 9.69 27.49 32.82
C SER A 797 8.45 26.62 32.79
N TYR A 798 8.60 25.33 33.11
CA TYR A 798 7.47 24.45 33.45
C TYR A 798 7.09 24.67 34.91
N ALA A 799 5.83 25.04 35.13
CA ALA A 799 5.21 25.06 36.45
C ALA A 799 4.49 23.72 36.66
N ASP A 800 4.87 23.06 37.75
CA ASP A 800 4.25 21.88 38.33
C ASP A 800 2.75 22.10 38.60
N LYS A 801 1.93 21.16 38.13
CA LYS A 801 0.63 20.84 38.74
C LYS A 801 0.42 19.34 38.71
N THR A 802 0.79 18.72 39.82
CA THR A 802 0.39 17.37 40.23
C THR A 802 -1.03 17.41 40.78
N ASP A 803 -1.96 16.73 40.12
CA ASP A 803 -3.10 16.09 40.80
C ASP A 803 -3.76 15.09 39.83
N VAL A 804 -3.44 13.80 39.98
CA VAL A 804 -4.15 12.69 39.34
C VAL A 804 -4.39 11.61 40.39
N GLY A 805 -5.66 11.40 40.72
CA GLY A 805 -6.14 10.34 41.60
C GLY A 805 -5.99 8.94 41.00
N PRO A 806 -6.17 7.88 41.81
CA PRO A 806 -5.76 6.53 41.45
C PRO A 806 -6.75 5.88 40.46
N GLN A 807 -6.32 5.68 39.22
CA GLN A 807 -7.04 4.81 38.27
C GLN A 807 -6.73 3.34 38.54
N LYS A 808 -7.80 2.57 38.76
CA LYS A 808 -7.80 1.11 38.92
C LYS A 808 -7.24 0.43 37.67
N GLN A 809 -6.16 -0.32 37.83
CA GLN A 809 -5.64 -1.23 36.80
C GLN A 809 -6.63 -2.39 36.57
N LEU A 810 -7.15 -2.47 35.35
CA LEU A 810 -7.82 -3.66 34.84
C LEU A 810 -6.77 -4.74 34.53
N LYS A 811 -6.86 -5.85 35.25
CA LYS A 811 -6.06 -7.06 35.05
C LYS A 811 -6.31 -7.62 33.65
N ARG A 812 -5.26 -7.67 32.81
CA ARG A 812 -5.26 -8.47 31.58
C ARG A 812 -5.23 -9.97 31.93
N PRO A 813 -5.93 -10.84 31.18
CA PRO A 813 -5.82 -12.28 31.36
C PRO A 813 -4.45 -12.77 30.92
N ARG A 814 -3.86 -13.66 31.74
CA ARG A 814 -2.62 -14.38 31.43
C ARG A 814 -2.91 -15.39 30.33
N THR A 815 -2.26 -15.24 29.17
CA THR A 815 -2.07 -16.33 28.22
C THR A 815 -0.97 -17.23 28.76
N ILE A 816 -1.29 -18.52 28.94
CA ILE A 816 -0.33 -19.57 29.25
C ILE A 816 0.27 -20.02 27.91
N THR A 817 1.59 -19.97 27.81
CA THR A 817 2.41 -20.72 26.85
C THR A 817 3.37 -21.57 27.65
#